data_AF-A0A5K3FAD8-F1
#
_entry.id   AF-A0A5K3FAD8-F1
#
_cell.length_a   1.000
_cell.length_b   1.000
_cell.length_c   1.000
_cell.angle_alpha   90.00
_cell.angle_beta   90.00
_cell.angle_gamma   90.00
#
_symmetry.space_group_name_H-M   'P 1'
#
loop_
_entity.id
_entity.type
_entity.pdbx_description
1 polymer ?
#
loop_
_entity_poly.entity_id
_entity_poly.type
_entity_poly.pdbx_seq_one_letter_code
_entity_poly.pdbx_strand_id
1 'polypeptide(L)'
;MHPRGKQIDGSSLGQTDSAVSRSRLDGSSLDTPDLIDRWGVARNMSGPFWPVGLGPLGPPPQLRDSGTNMEGPKARCVREKTLLRLSNLFTANPNQQTEASPTTFRRPIVVYDMNTSPPLSVRLQRDSLNPDGSDALLFESRFESGNLQQARRVGPYEYDLVMIPDLVTQRHTQWYFFEVAGARSGVEYTFKVVNFLKPMSLYKQGMKPLFYSEKLAARTGNGWMRIGTDISYTKNNTSDSHPLLKKDIVYYELKWKMVFPFDDDRCVIAHSYPYTFTDLKADIRGVLQRAGDYVKCEKLCTSFAGNACFVITITDPAVADESKYASVLTARIHPGETVGSWNMKGLMEFLSHPRNERAKELRRRFVFKLVPMLNADGVIVGNYRCSLFGKDVNRTYIEPSEDCFPEAFHVKKLVQECKSRYKDTVFCDFHGHSRAFNSFIYGTDSGYRSKSADQTTRPPKTYLTNPEKYLVDRMVPFLMSRQDPGRFSFRSCRFTLQPEREGCARIALWKQFKLTHCFTMETSLCGTNLEGPKLRHFDQGDLQALGQKFANALLEFHKIQSDNRKLSETLTEMGKAMLQEIMLTRILPRKSRQPSEERRVQKLVSSIENIDDFASAFGEIGDYLVETEDQDSSTASESSSDNETEPQVMKDVLDDNKILGKIETTRERKSDSESRRKRRSRRNRKKRNRRKRRRRRRRRQYRFSWQNPIKKVWRRKRSKESYPGIVDSYAGVSSNGIPHFVEDRVAERMAKMGLCNDTALRPASLVNKARRKQSFRLALKLPQRSPSLFGLDVAQGHVSS
;
A
#
# COMPACT_ATOMS: atom_id res chain seq x y z
N MET A 1 36.64 -55.73 42.80
CA MET A 1 36.45 -54.31 42.42
C MET A 1 35.01 -53.91 42.71
N HIS A 2 34.85 -52.89 43.54
CA HIS A 2 33.61 -52.36 44.11
C HIS A 2 32.77 -51.53 43.09
N PRO A 3 31.51 -51.14 43.39
CA PRO A 3 30.36 -51.64 42.62
C PRO A 3 29.25 -50.60 42.28
N ARG A 4 28.10 -51.09 41.77
CA ARG A 4 26.71 -50.59 41.90
C ARG A 4 26.27 -49.27 41.20
N GLY A 5 25.29 -49.43 40.29
CA GLY A 5 23.90 -48.98 40.50
C GLY A 5 23.43 -47.67 39.84
N LYS A 6 22.33 -47.75 39.06
CA LYS A 6 21.16 -46.84 38.97
C LYS A 6 20.30 -47.28 37.77
N GLN A 7 19.24 -48.07 37.95
CA GLN A 7 17.88 -47.75 38.42
C GLN A 7 17.04 -46.97 37.38
N ILE A 8 15.99 -47.66 36.93
CA ILE A 8 14.86 -47.25 36.08
C ILE A 8 13.86 -46.49 36.97
N ASP A 9 13.33 -45.33 36.53
CA ASP A 9 11.88 -45.10 36.31
C ASP A 9 11.52 -43.60 36.10
N GLY A 10 10.58 -43.37 35.17
CA GLY A 10 9.40 -42.56 35.46
C GLY A 10 9.35 -41.07 35.05
N SER A 11 8.55 -40.80 34.01
CA SER A 11 7.71 -39.60 33.81
C SER A 11 8.45 -38.30 33.36
N SER A 12 7.95 -37.42 32.49
CA SER A 12 6.66 -37.22 31.85
C SER A 12 6.80 -36.16 30.73
N LEU A 13 5.93 -36.27 29.71
CA LEU A 13 5.47 -35.17 28.83
C LEU A 13 6.51 -34.43 27.98
N GLY A 14 6.89 -35.06 26.86
CA GLY A 14 7.36 -34.32 25.69
C GLY A 14 6.24 -33.43 25.15
N GLN A 15 6.43 -32.12 25.27
CA GLN A 15 5.67 -31.12 24.53
C GLN A 15 5.98 -31.27 23.03
N THR A 16 4.95 -31.53 22.24
CA THR A 16 5.02 -31.49 20.78
C THR A 16 5.13 -30.02 20.35
N ASP A 17 6.35 -29.56 20.05
CA ASP A 17 6.59 -28.32 19.33
C ASP A 17 6.16 -28.49 17.86
N SER A 18 4.98 -27.97 17.52
CA SER A 18 4.60 -27.71 16.12
C SER A 18 5.13 -26.33 15.71
N ALA A 19 6.45 -26.15 15.71
CA ALA A 19 7.09 -25.01 15.06
C ALA A 19 7.24 -25.36 13.57
N VAL A 20 6.48 -24.68 12.70
CA VAL A 20 6.75 -24.71 11.26
C VAL A 20 8.17 -24.17 11.06
N SER A 21 9.11 -25.03 10.70
CA SER A 21 10.51 -24.67 10.48
C SER A 21 10.60 -23.71 9.28
N ARG A 22 10.65 -22.41 9.53
CA ARG A 22 10.93 -21.41 8.48
C ARG A 22 12.45 -21.42 8.22
N SER A 23 12.84 -21.82 7.01
CA SER A 23 14.25 -21.86 6.60
C SER A 23 14.81 -20.42 6.51
N ARG A 24 15.95 -20.18 7.16
CA ARG A 24 16.69 -18.90 7.06
C ARG A 24 17.14 -18.71 5.62
N LEU A 25 16.91 -17.53 5.06
CA LEU A 25 17.51 -17.13 3.79
C LEU A 25 18.84 -16.44 4.11
N ASP A 26 19.95 -16.96 3.58
CA ASP A 26 21.21 -16.22 3.58
C ASP A 26 21.16 -15.10 2.51
N GLY A 27 21.93 -14.03 2.71
CA GLY A 27 21.94 -12.91 1.76
C GLY A 27 22.36 -13.32 0.34
N SER A 28 23.19 -14.36 0.21
CA SER A 28 23.68 -14.94 -1.05
C SER A 28 22.58 -15.64 -1.87
N SER A 29 21.57 -16.24 -1.23
CA SER A 29 20.43 -16.90 -1.89
C SER A 29 19.45 -15.92 -2.54
N LEU A 30 19.55 -14.62 -2.21
CA LEU A 30 18.85 -13.54 -2.88
C LEU A 30 19.65 -12.99 -4.09
N ASP A 31 20.92 -13.39 -4.27
CA ASP A 31 21.88 -12.75 -5.17
C ASP A 31 22.08 -13.45 -6.52
N THR A 32 22.22 -14.77 -6.55
CA THR A 32 22.49 -15.44 -7.82
C THR A 32 21.20 -15.59 -8.62
N PRO A 33 21.08 -14.98 -9.81
CA PRO A 33 20.04 -15.39 -10.73
C PRO A 33 20.33 -16.85 -11.09
N ASP A 34 19.46 -17.74 -10.64
CA ASP A 34 19.51 -19.14 -11.03
C ASP A 34 19.25 -19.26 -12.56
N LEU A 35 18.56 -18.27 -13.15
CA LEU A 35 18.23 -18.21 -14.56
C LEU A 35 18.04 -16.76 -15.05
N ILE A 36 18.58 -16.46 -16.23
CA ILE A 36 18.11 -15.34 -17.06
C ILE A 36 17.16 -15.95 -18.08
N ASP A 37 15.89 -15.50 -18.09
CA ASP A 37 14.91 -16.05 -19.01
C ASP A 37 15.14 -15.55 -20.45
N ARG A 38 14.34 -16.10 -21.39
CA ARG A 38 14.39 -15.71 -22.81
C ARG A 38 14.06 -14.24 -23.11
N TRP A 39 13.61 -13.48 -22.11
CA TRP A 39 13.26 -12.07 -22.19
C TRP A 39 14.31 -11.18 -21.48
N GLY A 40 15.40 -11.76 -20.98
CA GLY A 40 16.44 -11.04 -20.25
C GLY A 40 16.06 -10.72 -18.81
N VAL A 41 14.99 -11.33 -18.25
CA VAL A 41 14.61 -11.13 -16.86
C VAL A 41 15.36 -12.12 -15.98
N ALA A 42 16.09 -11.58 -15.00
CA ALA A 42 16.78 -12.35 -13.98
C ALA A 42 15.79 -12.93 -12.96
N ARG A 43 15.85 -14.25 -12.73
CA ARG A 43 14.97 -14.98 -11.81
C ARG A 43 15.78 -15.90 -10.91
N ASN A 44 15.26 -16.15 -9.71
CA ASN A 44 15.80 -17.15 -8.79
C ASN A 44 14.65 -17.89 -8.08
N MET A 45 14.97 -18.82 -7.17
CA MET A 45 13.97 -19.59 -6.40
C MET A 45 12.91 -18.75 -5.66
N SER A 46 13.17 -17.47 -5.41
CA SER A 46 12.23 -16.55 -4.75
C SER A 46 11.37 -15.74 -5.73
N GLY A 47 11.60 -15.87 -7.05
CA GLY A 47 10.95 -15.11 -8.11
C GLY A 47 11.86 -14.03 -8.73
N PRO A 48 11.33 -13.12 -9.55
CA PRO A 48 9.92 -12.95 -9.88
C PRO A 48 9.36 -14.06 -10.80
N PHE A 49 8.10 -14.41 -10.56
CA PHE A 49 7.28 -15.38 -11.30
C PHE A 49 5.93 -14.77 -11.67
N TRP A 50 5.36 -15.19 -12.79
CA TRP A 50 4.09 -14.66 -13.31
C TRP A 50 3.38 -15.67 -14.22
N PRO A 51 2.05 -15.51 -14.43
CA PRO A 51 1.31 -16.33 -15.38
C PRO A 51 1.77 -16.11 -16.82
N VAL A 52 1.74 -17.16 -17.64
CA VAL A 52 2.25 -17.08 -19.01
C VAL A 52 1.56 -16.04 -19.87
N GLY A 53 2.39 -15.27 -20.56
CA GLY A 53 1.96 -14.24 -21.50
C GLY A 53 1.35 -13.00 -20.85
N LEU A 54 1.33 -12.94 -19.50
CA LEU A 54 0.74 -11.86 -18.70
C LEU A 54 1.74 -11.11 -17.82
N GLY A 55 3.00 -11.55 -17.77
CA GLY A 55 4.02 -10.81 -17.02
C GLY A 55 5.12 -10.22 -17.91
N PRO A 56 6.18 -9.70 -17.28
CA PRO A 56 7.24 -8.96 -17.94
C PRO A 56 7.84 -9.71 -19.13
N LEU A 57 8.08 -9.00 -20.23
CA LEU A 57 8.78 -9.48 -21.42
C LEU A 57 10.03 -8.63 -21.69
N GLY A 58 10.68 -8.24 -20.59
CA GLY A 58 11.88 -7.41 -20.56
C GLY A 58 12.28 -7.10 -19.11
N PRO A 59 13.56 -6.79 -18.86
CA PRO A 59 14.03 -6.38 -17.55
C PRO A 59 13.33 -5.08 -17.11
N PRO A 60 13.15 -4.85 -15.78
CA PRO A 60 12.69 -3.57 -15.30
C PRO A 60 13.67 -2.45 -15.67
N PRO A 61 13.18 -1.23 -15.98
CA PRO A 61 14.05 -0.08 -16.14
C PRO A 61 14.86 0.19 -14.87
N GLN A 62 16.11 0.63 -15.04
CA GLN A 62 16.98 1.00 -13.93
C GLN A 62 16.64 2.42 -13.44
N LEU A 63 15.66 2.53 -12.55
CA LEU A 63 15.12 3.82 -12.08
C LEU A 63 15.61 4.24 -10.69
N ARG A 64 16.71 3.64 -10.22
CA ARG A 64 17.33 3.96 -8.95
C ARG A 64 18.35 5.09 -9.15
N ASP A 65 18.16 6.17 -8.42
CA ASP A 65 19.10 7.28 -8.39
C ASP A 65 20.47 6.81 -7.84
N SER A 66 21.56 7.23 -8.49
CA SER A 66 22.94 6.88 -8.12
C SER A 66 23.47 7.65 -6.90
N GLY A 67 22.71 8.65 -6.43
CA GLY A 67 23.10 9.52 -5.32
C GLY A 67 22.89 8.88 -3.95
N THR A 68 23.88 9.06 -3.07
CA THR A 68 23.73 8.90 -1.62
C THR A 68 22.46 9.58 -1.15
N ASN A 69 21.65 8.90 -0.32
CA ASN A 69 20.55 9.47 0.47
C ASN A 69 21.06 10.68 1.29
N MET A 70 21.21 11.85 0.66
CA MET A 70 21.35 13.10 1.36
C MET A 70 19.96 13.42 1.90
N GLU A 71 19.68 12.94 3.11
CA GLU A 71 18.42 13.19 3.78
C GLU A 71 18.38 14.61 4.34
N GLY A 72 17.23 15.25 4.22
CA GLY A 72 16.90 16.47 4.96
C GLY A 72 16.79 17.76 4.14
N PRO A 73 16.48 18.88 4.81
CA PRO A 73 16.08 20.13 4.16
C PRO A 73 17.14 20.73 3.22
N LYS A 74 18.43 20.52 3.54
CA LYS A 74 19.55 21.05 2.75
C LYS A 74 19.65 20.37 1.38
N ALA A 75 19.57 19.04 1.33
CA ALA A 75 19.60 18.27 0.09
C ALA A 75 18.40 18.58 -0.79
N ARG A 76 17.21 18.71 -0.17
CA ARG A 76 15.99 19.14 -0.85
C ARG A 76 16.15 20.53 -1.47
N CYS A 77 16.70 21.48 -0.73
CA CYS A 77 16.95 22.84 -1.22
C CYS A 77 17.91 22.85 -2.41
N VAL A 78 18.99 22.05 -2.37
CA VAL A 78 19.92 21.90 -3.50
C VAL A 78 19.18 21.33 -4.71
N ARG A 79 18.38 20.28 -4.54
CA ARG A 79 17.58 19.68 -5.62
C ARG A 79 16.59 20.67 -6.23
N GLU A 80 15.83 21.38 -5.40
CA GLU A 80 14.87 22.40 -5.87
C GLU A 80 15.58 23.50 -6.67
N LYS A 81 16.74 23.99 -6.20
CA LYS A 81 17.55 24.97 -6.93
C LYS A 81 18.07 24.43 -8.27
N THR A 82 18.52 23.18 -8.32
CA THR A 82 18.96 22.53 -9.55
C THR A 82 17.78 22.40 -10.53
N LEU A 83 16.62 21.95 -10.08
CA LEU A 83 15.42 21.85 -10.92
C LEU A 83 14.94 23.23 -11.42
N LEU A 84 15.03 24.26 -10.58
CA LEU A 84 14.74 25.65 -10.97
C LEU A 84 15.68 26.14 -12.07
N ARG A 85 16.97 25.77 -12.05
CA ARG A 85 17.92 26.11 -13.13
C ARG A 85 17.63 25.36 -14.43
N LEU A 86 17.02 24.18 -14.33
CA LEU A 86 16.69 23.31 -15.46
C LEU A 86 15.25 23.51 -15.96
N SER A 87 14.48 24.45 -15.38
CA SER A 87 13.06 24.63 -15.72
C SER A 87 12.83 24.96 -17.19
N ASN A 88 13.75 25.71 -17.81
CA ASN A 88 13.71 26.07 -19.23
C ASN A 88 13.82 24.85 -20.16
N LEU A 89 14.32 23.70 -19.69
CA LEU A 89 14.33 22.47 -20.47
C LEU A 89 12.91 21.87 -20.63
N PHE A 90 11.97 22.27 -19.78
CA PHE A 90 10.60 21.76 -19.76
C PHE A 90 9.60 22.77 -20.34
N THR A 91 10.09 23.79 -21.03
CA THR A 91 9.27 24.79 -21.71
C THR A 91 9.28 24.56 -23.21
N ALA A 92 8.12 24.72 -23.84
CA ALA A 92 8.00 24.56 -25.28
C ALA A 92 8.76 25.69 -25.99
N ASN A 93 9.41 25.36 -27.10
CA ASN A 93 10.02 26.32 -28.00
C ASN A 93 9.02 26.65 -29.12
N PRO A 94 8.50 27.90 -29.18
CA PRO A 94 7.48 28.29 -30.17
C PRO A 94 7.89 28.00 -31.62
N ASN A 95 9.18 28.13 -31.93
CA ASN A 95 9.71 27.93 -33.29
C ASN A 95 9.72 26.45 -33.71
N GLN A 96 9.86 25.52 -32.76
CA GLN A 96 9.85 24.07 -33.03
C GLN A 96 8.42 23.50 -33.04
N GLN A 97 7.45 24.26 -32.53
CA GLN A 97 6.04 23.87 -32.50
C GLN A 97 5.36 24.08 -33.87
N THR A 98 5.88 24.99 -34.69
CA THR A 98 5.40 25.35 -36.04
C THR A 98 6.07 24.55 -37.17
N GLU A 99 7.20 23.88 -36.94
CA GLU A 99 7.89 23.00 -37.92
C GLU A 99 7.18 21.66 -38.18
N ALA A 100 6.06 21.40 -37.52
CA ALA A 100 5.19 20.29 -37.90
C ALA A 100 4.57 20.60 -39.27
N SER A 101 5.21 20.12 -40.34
CA SER A 101 4.65 20.20 -41.69
C SER A 101 3.19 19.74 -41.65
N PRO A 102 2.24 20.45 -42.27
CA PRO A 102 0.83 20.10 -42.31
C PRO A 102 0.60 18.89 -43.25
N THR A 103 1.45 17.88 -43.18
CA THR A 103 1.11 16.54 -43.64
C THR A 103 -0.07 16.08 -42.80
N THR A 104 -1.25 16.31 -43.37
CA THR A 104 -2.58 16.06 -42.82
C THR A 104 -2.59 14.82 -41.93
N PHE A 105 -2.63 15.00 -40.61
CA PHE A 105 -2.97 13.91 -39.73
C PHE A 105 -4.43 13.53 -40.03
N ARG A 106 -4.63 12.48 -40.83
CA ARG A 106 -5.97 12.13 -41.35
C ARG A 106 -6.77 11.24 -40.41
N ARG A 107 -6.11 10.42 -39.58
CA ARG A 107 -6.77 9.45 -38.69
C ARG A 107 -5.87 8.99 -37.54
N PRO A 108 -6.45 8.55 -36.41
CA PRO A 108 -5.73 7.86 -35.33
C PRO A 108 -4.84 6.70 -35.80
N ILE A 109 -3.60 6.63 -35.29
CA ILE A 109 -2.62 5.57 -35.59
C ILE A 109 -2.22 4.87 -34.28
N VAL A 110 -2.29 3.55 -34.24
CA VAL A 110 -1.76 2.75 -33.12
C VAL A 110 -0.23 2.71 -33.25
N VAL A 111 0.47 3.36 -32.32
CA VAL A 111 1.94 3.43 -32.30
C VAL A 111 2.55 2.41 -31.32
N TYR A 112 1.74 1.94 -30.36
CA TYR A 112 2.10 0.85 -29.46
C TYR A 112 0.88 0.02 -29.12
N ASP A 113 1.03 -1.30 -29.18
CA ASP A 113 0.09 -2.27 -28.64
C ASP A 113 0.90 -3.39 -27.99
N MET A 114 0.62 -3.66 -26.72
CA MET A 114 1.38 -4.62 -25.92
C MET A 114 1.46 -6.03 -26.55
N ASN A 115 0.50 -6.41 -27.39
CA ASN A 115 0.42 -7.75 -27.95
C ASN A 115 1.06 -7.87 -29.34
N THR A 116 1.15 -6.78 -30.09
CA THR A 116 1.55 -6.82 -31.51
C THR A 116 2.82 -6.02 -31.80
N SER A 117 3.15 -5.01 -31.01
CA SER A 117 4.37 -4.21 -31.20
C SER A 117 5.63 -5.03 -30.95
N PRO A 118 6.70 -4.88 -31.77
CA PRO A 118 8.01 -5.45 -31.47
C PRO A 118 8.59 -4.90 -30.14
N PRO A 119 9.55 -5.59 -29.51
CA PRO A 119 10.27 -5.06 -28.35
C PRO A 119 10.87 -3.67 -28.61
N LEU A 120 10.95 -2.83 -27.58
CA LEU A 120 11.51 -1.48 -27.72
C LEU A 120 12.94 -1.47 -28.29
N SER A 121 13.79 -2.39 -27.84
CA SER A 121 15.18 -2.52 -28.35
C SER A 121 15.24 -2.69 -29.87
N VAL A 122 14.31 -3.44 -30.46
CA VAL A 122 14.22 -3.64 -31.92
C VAL A 122 13.71 -2.38 -32.60
N ARG A 123 12.80 -1.64 -31.97
CA ARG A 123 12.24 -0.39 -32.52
C ARG A 123 13.24 0.77 -32.44
N LEU A 124 14.16 0.77 -31.47
CA LEU A 124 15.23 1.77 -31.35
C LEU A 124 16.36 1.59 -32.38
N GLN A 125 16.60 0.36 -32.86
CA GLN A 125 17.68 0.07 -33.82
C GLN A 125 17.32 0.36 -35.29
N ARG A 126 16.05 0.59 -35.58
CA ARG A 126 15.64 0.99 -36.92
C ARG A 126 15.98 2.48 -37.02
N ASP A 127 17.09 2.84 -37.69
CA ASP A 127 17.49 4.21 -38.07
C ASP A 127 16.48 4.92 -39.01
N SER A 128 15.23 4.49 -38.98
CA SER A 128 14.19 4.85 -39.92
C SER A 128 12.93 4.95 -39.10
N LEU A 129 12.33 6.13 -39.17
CA LEU A 129 10.95 6.53 -38.84
C LEU A 129 9.99 5.37 -38.50
N ASN A 130 8.95 5.67 -37.71
CA ASN A 130 7.84 4.74 -37.48
C ASN A 130 7.36 4.10 -38.80
N PRO A 131 6.69 2.93 -38.80
CA PRO A 131 6.30 2.22 -40.04
C PRO A 131 5.58 3.07 -41.11
N ASP A 132 5.09 4.25 -40.73
CA ASP A 132 4.45 5.27 -41.54
C ASP A 132 5.34 6.48 -41.93
N GLY A 133 6.64 6.45 -41.65
CA GLY A 133 7.54 7.58 -41.89
C GLY A 133 7.42 8.72 -40.88
N SER A 134 6.84 8.50 -39.68
CA SER A 134 6.51 9.59 -38.74
C SER A 134 7.41 9.71 -37.50
N ASP A 135 7.51 10.93 -36.95
CA ASP A 135 8.18 11.28 -35.67
C ASP A 135 7.33 10.91 -34.42
N ALA A 136 6.59 9.79 -34.47
CA ALA A 136 5.78 9.37 -33.31
C ALA A 136 6.65 8.84 -32.16
N LEU A 137 6.19 9.08 -30.93
CA LEU A 137 6.80 8.54 -29.72
C LEU A 137 6.75 7.01 -29.70
N LEU A 138 7.82 6.41 -29.21
CA LEU A 138 7.91 4.98 -28.95
C LEU A 138 7.53 4.68 -27.50
N PHE A 139 6.61 3.74 -27.28
CA PHE A 139 6.18 3.33 -25.93
C PHE A 139 6.59 1.90 -25.61
N GLU A 140 6.78 1.58 -24.32
CA GLU A 140 6.98 0.20 -23.84
C GLU A 140 6.45 0.04 -22.42
N SER A 141 5.89 -1.12 -22.11
CA SER A 141 5.35 -1.42 -20.78
C SER A 141 5.49 -2.89 -20.39
N ARG A 142 6.11 -3.72 -21.23
CA ARG A 142 6.29 -5.16 -20.96
C ARG A 142 7.50 -5.41 -20.08
N PHE A 143 7.55 -4.75 -18.94
CA PHE A 143 8.55 -4.93 -17.90
C PHE A 143 7.86 -5.05 -16.54
N GLU A 144 8.61 -5.35 -15.48
CA GLU A 144 8.05 -5.53 -14.13
C GLU A 144 7.25 -4.32 -13.66
N SER A 145 6.01 -4.55 -13.21
CA SER A 145 5.05 -3.52 -12.81
C SER A 145 4.57 -2.58 -13.93
N GLY A 146 5.02 -2.76 -15.17
CA GLY A 146 4.59 -1.92 -16.30
C GLY A 146 3.09 -2.07 -16.60
N ASN A 147 2.44 -0.96 -16.92
CA ASN A 147 1.03 -0.93 -17.30
C ASN A 147 0.77 0.18 -18.34
N LEU A 148 0.55 -0.28 -19.57
CA LEU A 148 0.01 0.43 -20.73
C LEU A 148 -0.38 -0.65 -21.74
N GLN A 149 -1.64 -0.71 -22.15
CA GLN A 149 -2.13 -1.68 -23.14
C GLN A 149 -1.84 -1.19 -24.56
N GLN A 150 -2.18 0.07 -24.85
CA GLN A 150 -2.11 0.65 -26.18
C GLN A 150 -1.87 2.15 -26.11
N ALA A 151 -1.07 2.67 -27.02
CA ALA A 151 -0.93 4.11 -27.29
C ALA A 151 -1.35 4.39 -28.74
N ARG A 152 -2.26 5.34 -28.91
CA ARG A 152 -2.74 5.82 -30.21
C ARG A 152 -2.35 7.27 -30.38
N ARG A 153 -1.58 7.57 -31.43
CA ARG A 153 -1.37 8.95 -31.87
C ARG A 153 -2.67 9.45 -32.49
N VAL A 154 -3.22 10.54 -31.95
CA VAL A 154 -4.50 11.16 -32.36
C VAL A 154 -4.35 12.59 -32.87
N GLY A 155 -3.12 13.10 -32.90
CA GLY A 155 -2.72 14.35 -33.50
C GLY A 155 -1.20 14.40 -33.69
N PRO A 156 -0.63 15.53 -34.13
CA PRO A 156 0.81 15.66 -34.34
C PRO A 156 1.63 15.27 -33.10
N TYR A 157 1.23 15.72 -31.90
CA TYR A 157 1.89 15.41 -30.63
C TYR A 157 0.88 14.98 -29.55
N GLU A 158 -0.27 14.46 -29.96
CA GLU A 158 -1.34 14.03 -29.06
C GLU A 158 -1.49 12.51 -29.04
N TYR A 159 -1.61 11.93 -27.84
CA TYR A 159 -1.66 10.48 -27.62
C TYR A 159 -2.79 10.09 -26.66
N ASP A 160 -3.68 9.22 -27.14
CA ASP A 160 -4.64 8.50 -26.31
C ASP A 160 -3.99 7.21 -25.80
N LEU A 161 -4.09 6.98 -24.50
CA LEU A 161 -3.46 5.89 -23.78
C LEU A 161 -4.54 5.04 -23.09
N VAL A 162 -4.48 3.72 -23.31
CA VAL A 162 -5.37 2.75 -22.66
C VAL A 162 -4.54 1.91 -21.70
N MET A 163 -4.91 1.91 -20.42
CA MET A 163 -4.30 1.07 -19.39
C MET A 163 -4.93 -0.32 -19.37
N ILE A 164 -4.18 -1.30 -18.87
CA ILE A 164 -4.68 -2.65 -18.63
C ILE A 164 -5.44 -2.64 -17.30
N PRO A 165 -6.73 -3.05 -17.25
CA PRO A 165 -7.44 -3.29 -15.99
C PRO A 165 -6.76 -4.40 -15.18
N ASP A 166 -7.06 -4.47 -13.88
CA ASP A 166 -6.52 -5.57 -13.06
C ASP A 166 -6.90 -6.93 -13.66
N LEU A 167 -5.93 -7.85 -13.69
CA LEU A 167 -6.13 -9.17 -14.28
C LEU A 167 -7.39 -9.87 -13.75
N VAL A 168 -8.11 -10.54 -14.64
CA VAL A 168 -9.38 -11.25 -14.35
C VAL A 168 -10.53 -10.30 -13.96
N THR A 169 -10.34 -8.99 -14.08
CA THR A 169 -11.40 -8.00 -13.85
C THR A 169 -11.62 -7.12 -15.07
N GLN A 170 -12.73 -6.40 -15.06
CA GLN A 170 -12.99 -5.27 -15.96
C GLN A 170 -12.97 -3.94 -15.18
N ARG A 171 -12.43 -3.97 -13.96
CA ARG A 171 -12.48 -2.88 -12.98
C ARG A 171 -11.05 -2.54 -12.52
N HIS A 172 -10.95 -1.59 -11.60
CA HIS A 172 -9.70 -1.24 -10.92
C HIS A 172 -8.56 -0.74 -11.82
N THR A 173 -8.87 0.15 -12.76
CA THR A 173 -7.87 0.82 -13.60
C THR A 173 -7.47 2.17 -13.00
N GLN A 174 -6.23 2.29 -12.50
CA GLN A 174 -5.68 3.55 -11.99
C GLN A 174 -4.16 3.64 -12.07
N TRP A 175 -3.46 2.49 -12.01
CA TRP A 175 -2.02 2.41 -12.16
C TRP A 175 -1.62 2.57 -13.63
N TYR A 176 -0.55 3.34 -13.86
CA TYR A 176 0.12 3.44 -15.15
C TYR A 176 1.62 3.55 -14.89
N PHE A 177 2.40 2.86 -15.72
CA PHE A 177 3.85 2.86 -15.66
C PHE A 177 4.39 2.36 -17.00
N PHE A 178 5.02 3.24 -17.78
CA PHE A 178 5.51 2.91 -19.12
C PHE A 178 6.73 3.77 -19.47
N GLU A 179 7.55 3.24 -20.36
CA GLU A 179 8.67 3.93 -20.99
C GLU A 179 8.21 4.69 -22.24
N VAL A 180 8.89 5.81 -22.51
CA VAL A 180 8.75 6.63 -23.71
C VAL A 180 10.14 6.97 -24.26
N ALA A 181 10.31 6.85 -25.57
CA ALA A 181 11.53 7.26 -26.29
C ALA A 181 11.18 7.93 -27.62
N GLY A 182 12.18 8.56 -28.27
CA GLY A 182 12.00 9.27 -29.54
C GLY A 182 11.28 10.61 -29.40
N ALA A 183 11.29 11.20 -28.20
CA ALA A 183 10.76 12.53 -27.98
C ALA A 183 11.74 13.60 -28.48
N ARG A 184 11.20 14.69 -29.01
CA ARG A 184 11.96 15.88 -29.37
C ARG A 184 11.89 16.90 -28.24
N SER A 185 13.03 17.43 -27.86
CA SER A 185 13.14 18.52 -26.91
C SER A 185 12.44 19.77 -27.44
N GLY A 186 11.88 20.59 -26.55
CA GLY A 186 11.18 21.82 -26.90
C GLY A 186 9.79 21.63 -27.55
N VAL A 187 9.37 20.40 -27.86
CA VAL A 187 8.02 20.11 -28.37
C VAL A 187 7.06 19.79 -27.20
N GLU A 188 5.87 20.38 -27.22
CA GLU A 188 4.81 20.07 -26.26
C GLU A 188 3.98 18.86 -26.73
N TYR A 189 3.94 17.83 -25.89
CA TYR A 189 3.15 16.63 -26.08
C TYR A 189 1.93 16.62 -25.17
N THR A 190 0.79 16.15 -25.69
CA THR A 190 -0.44 15.95 -24.92
C THR A 190 -0.72 14.47 -24.76
N PHE A 191 -0.92 14.02 -23.52
CA PHE A 191 -1.29 12.64 -23.20
C PHE A 191 -2.69 12.61 -22.58
N LYS A 192 -3.48 11.61 -22.96
CA LYS A 192 -4.83 11.36 -22.42
C LYS A 192 -4.92 9.89 -22.02
N VAL A 193 -5.01 9.59 -20.72
CA VAL A 193 -5.38 8.24 -20.26
C VAL A 193 -6.89 8.14 -20.25
N VAL A 194 -7.46 7.36 -21.16
CA VAL A 194 -8.89 7.45 -21.51
C VAL A 194 -9.80 6.48 -20.73
N ASN A 195 -9.24 5.59 -19.91
CA ASN A 195 -9.99 4.46 -19.34
C ASN A 195 -9.87 4.28 -17.82
N PHE A 196 -9.69 5.37 -17.07
CA PHE A 196 -9.83 5.29 -15.63
C PHE A 196 -11.28 5.09 -15.20
N LEU A 197 -11.49 4.53 -14.01
CA LEU A 197 -12.82 4.21 -13.51
C LEU A 197 -13.22 5.01 -12.27
N LYS A 198 -12.29 5.74 -11.67
CA LYS A 198 -12.57 6.50 -10.45
C LYS A 198 -13.17 7.87 -10.82
N PRO A 199 -14.28 8.30 -10.22
CA PRO A 199 -14.84 9.64 -10.50
C PRO A 199 -14.01 10.80 -9.93
N MET A 200 -13.21 10.51 -8.92
CA MET A 200 -12.48 11.48 -8.12
C MET A 200 -10.99 11.13 -8.08
N SER A 201 -10.15 12.12 -8.34
CA SER A 201 -8.71 11.99 -8.32
C SER A 201 -8.03 13.29 -7.85
N LEU A 202 -6.87 13.14 -7.19
CA LEU A 202 -6.04 14.28 -6.76
C LEU A 202 -5.47 15.07 -7.94
N TYR A 203 -5.54 14.59 -9.18
CA TYR A 203 -5.21 15.39 -10.37
C TYR A 203 -6.08 16.65 -10.47
N LYS A 204 -7.36 16.59 -10.06
CA LYS A 204 -8.24 17.78 -9.94
C LYS A 204 -7.76 18.79 -8.89
N GLN A 205 -6.87 18.36 -7.99
CA GLN A 205 -6.43 19.12 -6.83
C GLN A 205 -4.90 19.39 -6.87
N GLY A 206 -4.29 19.33 -8.05
CA GLY A 206 -2.89 19.72 -8.25
C GLY A 206 -1.87 18.58 -8.22
N MET A 207 -2.29 17.32 -8.13
CA MET A 207 -1.40 16.17 -8.37
C MET A 207 -0.85 16.22 -9.80
N LYS A 208 0.42 15.84 -9.94
CA LYS A 208 1.13 15.79 -11.23
C LYS A 208 1.60 14.38 -11.58
N PRO A 209 1.61 13.98 -12.87
CA PRO A 209 2.30 12.77 -13.30
C PRO A 209 3.74 12.72 -12.82
N LEU A 210 4.23 11.52 -12.52
CA LEU A 210 5.64 11.32 -12.19
C LEU A 210 6.41 10.96 -13.45
N PHE A 211 7.54 11.61 -13.65
CA PHE A 211 8.40 11.47 -14.82
C PHE A 211 9.83 11.15 -14.38
N TYR A 212 10.50 10.28 -15.11
CA TYR A 212 11.92 10.01 -14.99
C TYR A 212 12.62 10.21 -16.34
N SER A 213 13.82 10.77 -16.30
CA SER A 213 14.71 10.92 -17.47
C SER A 213 16.07 10.31 -17.15
N GLU A 214 16.55 9.39 -18.00
CA GLU A 214 17.88 8.78 -17.87
C GLU A 214 18.98 9.84 -18.03
N LYS A 215 18.86 10.75 -19.00
CA LYS A 215 19.82 11.85 -19.19
C LYS A 215 19.83 12.84 -18.02
N LEU A 216 18.67 13.12 -17.42
CA LEU A 216 18.60 13.96 -16.22
C LEU A 216 19.26 13.28 -15.03
N ALA A 217 19.02 11.98 -14.84
CA ALA A 217 19.65 11.18 -13.80
C ALA A 217 21.18 11.17 -13.95
N ALA A 218 21.69 10.96 -15.16
CA ALA A 218 23.12 10.99 -15.43
C ALA A 218 23.77 12.35 -15.10
N ARG A 219 23.07 13.45 -15.33
CA ARG A 219 23.58 14.82 -15.08
C ARG A 219 23.48 15.27 -13.63
N THR A 220 22.45 14.83 -12.90
CA THR A 220 22.09 15.40 -11.59
C THR A 220 22.11 14.38 -10.44
N GLY A 221 22.27 13.10 -10.76
CA GLY A 221 22.09 11.99 -9.82
C GLY A 221 20.62 11.69 -9.48
N ASN A 222 19.66 12.43 -10.05
CA ASN A 222 18.23 12.24 -9.81
C ASN A 222 17.40 12.41 -11.08
N GLY A 223 16.79 11.33 -11.58
CA GLY A 223 15.96 11.41 -12.79
C GLY A 223 14.51 11.79 -12.53
N TRP A 224 14.04 11.68 -11.28
CA TRP A 224 12.62 11.77 -10.94
C TRP A 224 12.13 13.20 -10.74
N MET A 225 10.96 13.50 -11.30
CA MET A 225 10.26 14.77 -11.07
C MET A 225 8.75 14.67 -11.31
N ARG A 226 8.01 15.56 -10.67
CA ARG A 226 6.58 15.76 -10.91
C ARG A 226 6.42 16.80 -12.03
N ILE A 227 5.92 16.38 -13.18
CA ILE A 227 5.81 17.22 -14.39
C ILE A 227 4.35 17.39 -14.81
N GLY A 228 4.10 18.31 -15.73
CA GLY A 228 2.81 18.46 -16.37
C GLY A 228 2.22 19.84 -16.18
N THR A 229 1.57 20.32 -17.23
CA THR A 229 0.73 21.51 -17.32
C THR A 229 -0.62 21.12 -17.91
N ASP A 230 -1.61 22.02 -17.85
CA ASP A 230 -2.98 21.80 -18.35
C ASP A 230 -3.56 20.43 -17.93
N ILE A 231 -3.41 20.12 -16.64
CA ILE A 231 -3.84 18.82 -16.10
C ILE A 231 -5.34 18.88 -15.84
N SER A 232 -6.09 17.98 -16.46
CA SER A 232 -7.52 17.82 -16.20
C SER A 232 -7.86 16.36 -15.94
N TYR A 233 -8.91 16.16 -15.14
CA TYR A 233 -9.46 14.84 -14.86
C TYR A 233 -10.98 14.92 -14.93
N THR A 234 -11.58 14.32 -15.94
CA THR A 234 -13.02 14.51 -16.25
C THR A 234 -13.65 13.19 -16.65
N LYS A 235 -14.99 13.13 -16.68
CA LYS A 235 -15.70 12.00 -17.29
C LYS A 235 -15.29 11.90 -18.76
N ASN A 236 -15.01 10.70 -19.25
CA ASN A 236 -14.74 10.47 -20.65
C ASN A 236 -16.08 10.34 -21.39
N ASN A 237 -16.39 11.32 -22.24
CA ASN A 237 -17.63 11.36 -23.02
C ASN A 237 -17.45 10.80 -24.44
N THR A 238 -16.24 10.43 -24.83
CA THR A 238 -15.92 9.90 -26.17
C THR A 238 -15.61 8.40 -26.13
N SER A 239 -15.88 7.71 -25.01
CA SER A 239 -15.57 6.30 -24.80
C SER A 239 -16.16 5.39 -25.88
N ASP A 240 -17.36 5.69 -26.38
CA ASP A 240 -18.07 4.89 -27.38
C ASP A 240 -17.38 4.87 -28.75
N SER A 241 -16.48 5.84 -29.01
CA SER A 241 -15.70 5.93 -30.25
C SER A 241 -14.40 5.14 -30.19
N HIS A 242 -13.97 4.68 -29.01
CA HIS A 242 -12.69 4.01 -28.83
C HIS A 242 -12.83 2.48 -28.93
N PRO A 243 -12.10 1.79 -29.84
CA PRO A 243 -12.33 0.37 -30.14
C PRO A 243 -12.03 -0.59 -28.98
N LEU A 244 -11.24 -0.16 -27.99
CA LEU A 244 -10.92 -0.95 -26.79
C LEU A 244 -11.83 -0.68 -25.58
N LEU A 245 -12.66 0.37 -25.62
CA LEU A 245 -13.52 0.74 -24.49
C LEU A 245 -14.91 0.14 -24.65
N LYS A 246 -15.47 -0.32 -23.54
CA LYS A 246 -16.81 -0.90 -23.52
C LYS A 246 -17.88 0.17 -23.31
N LYS A 247 -18.98 0.09 -24.05
CA LYS A 247 -20.06 1.08 -24.04
C LYS A 247 -20.85 1.14 -22.73
N ASP A 248 -20.87 0.05 -21.97
CA ASP A 248 -21.61 -0.10 -20.72
C ASP A 248 -20.83 0.38 -19.47
N ILE A 249 -19.60 0.89 -19.65
CA ILE A 249 -18.74 1.32 -18.54
C ILE A 249 -18.52 2.82 -18.62
N VAL A 250 -18.76 3.52 -17.51
CA VAL A 250 -18.41 4.93 -17.36
C VAL A 250 -16.90 5.05 -17.11
N TYR A 251 -16.21 5.68 -18.05
CA TYR A 251 -14.78 5.99 -17.92
C TYR A 251 -14.54 7.45 -17.55
N TYR A 252 -13.35 7.68 -17.01
CA TYR A 252 -12.78 8.98 -16.71
C TYR A 252 -11.44 9.11 -17.44
N GLU A 253 -11.15 10.33 -17.88
CA GLU A 253 -9.95 10.69 -18.60
C GLU A 253 -9.02 11.54 -17.72
N LEU A 254 -7.73 11.22 -17.72
CA LEU A 254 -6.66 12.11 -17.25
C LEU A 254 -5.94 12.70 -18.47
N LYS A 255 -5.98 14.02 -18.64
CA LYS A 255 -5.21 14.74 -19.66
C LYS A 255 -4.11 15.56 -19.01
N TRP A 256 -2.93 15.60 -19.64
CA TRP A 256 -1.88 16.56 -19.30
C TRP A 256 -1.02 16.88 -20.53
N LYS A 257 -0.34 18.02 -20.45
CA LYS A 257 0.69 18.46 -21.39
C LYS A 257 2.07 18.38 -20.75
N MET A 258 3.10 18.06 -21.52
CA MET A 258 4.49 18.11 -21.05
C MET A 258 5.49 18.25 -22.21
N VAL A 259 6.68 18.74 -21.88
CA VAL A 259 7.83 18.84 -22.78
C VAL A 259 8.92 17.93 -22.25
N PHE A 260 9.57 17.18 -23.15
CA PHE A 260 10.72 16.34 -22.79
C PHE A 260 12.00 17.21 -22.77
N PRO A 261 12.89 17.01 -21.78
CA PRO A 261 14.03 17.90 -21.58
C PRO A 261 15.18 17.69 -22.57
N PHE A 262 15.25 16.52 -23.21
CA PHE A 262 16.36 16.11 -24.06
C PHE A 262 15.86 15.27 -25.23
N ASP A 263 16.44 15.49 -26.41
CA ASP A 263 16.32 14.57 -27.55
C ASP A 263 16.96 13.22 -27.21
N ASP A 264 16.53 12.16 -27.88
CA ASP A 264 17.07 10.79 -27.74
C ASP A 264 17.20 10.31 -26.29
N ASP A 265 16.28 10.72 -25.43
CA ASP A 265 16.23 10.29 -24.04
C ASP A 265 15.30 9.09 -23.89
N ARG A 266 15.60 8.24 -22.91
CA ARG A 266 14.69 7.20 -22.44
C ARG A 266 14.05 7.70 -21.17
N CYS A 267 12.76 7.90 -21.26
CA CYS A 267 11.97 8.46 -20.20
C CYS A 267 10.97 7.44 -19.67
N VAL A 268 10.56 7.60 -18.42
CA VAL A 268 9.48 6.83 -17.82
C VAL A 268 8.40 7.77 -17.32
N ILE A 269 7.15 7.38 -17.51
CA ILE A 269 5.99 8.06 -16.94
C ILE A 269 5.26 7.08 -16.02
N ALA A 270 4.95 7.49 -14.79
CA ALA A 270 4.31 6.66 -13.78
C ALA A 270 3.31 7.42 -12.92
N HIS A 271 2.37 6.67 -12.32
CA HIS A 271 1.37 7.20 -11.39
C HIS A 271 2.00 7.69 -10.06
N SER A 272 2.94 6.90 -9.54
CA SER A 272 3.68 7.13 -8.30
C SER A 272 5.08 6.53 -8.46
N TYR A 273 6.01 6.80 -7.54
CA TYR A 273 7.36 6.23 -7.56
C TYR A 273 7.26 4.71 -7.61
N PRO A 274 7.68 4.06 -8.72
CA PRO A 274 7.63 2.61 -8.83
C PRO A 274 8.48 1.96 -7.73
N TYR A 275 8.05 0.78 -7.32
CA TYR A 275 8.79 -0.08 -6.40
C TYR A 275 8.43 -1.52 -6.74
N THR A 276 9.32 -2.17 -7.48
CA THR A 276 9.15 -3.51 -8.03
C THR A 276 9.45 -4.60 -6.99
N PHE A 277 9.14 -5.86 -7.29
CA PHE A 277 9.57 -6.98 -6.45
C PHE A 277 11.09 -7.19 -6.56
N THR A 278 11.69 -6.89 -7.71
CA THR A 278 13.15 -6.84 -7.86
C THR A 278 13.79 -5.77 -6.95
N ASP A 279 13.20 -4.58 -6.88
CA ASP A 279 13.63 -3.52 -5.95
C ASP A 279 13.59 -4.00 -4.49
N LEU A 280 12.50 -4.69 -4.11
CA LEU A 280 12.37 -5.23 -2.77
C LEU A 280 13.52 -6.18 -2.44
N LYS A 281 13.81 -7.14 -3.31
CA LYS A 281 14.89 -8.12 -3.09
C LYS A 281 16.24 -7.41 -2.93
N ALA A 282 16.52 -6.40 -3.76
CA ALA A 282 17.74 -5.60 -3.67
C ALA A 282 17.85 -4.84 -2.34
N ASP A 283 16.76 -4.25 -1.85
CA ASP A 283 16.76 -3.52 -0.57
C ASP A 283 16.91 -4.46 0.64
N ILE A 284 16.22 -5.61 0.63
CA ILE A 284 16.37 -6.65 1.67
C ILE A 284 17.82 -7.10 1.75
N ARG A 285 18.45 -7.37 0.60
CA ARG A 285 19.86 -7.76 0.54
C ARG A 285 20.76 -6.69 1.13
N GLY A 286 20.60 -5.43 0.72
CA GLY A 286 21.40 -4.33 1.25
C GLY A 286 21.24 -4.19 2.78
N VAL A 287 20.05 -4.45 3.31
CA VAL A 287 19.81 -4.48 4.75
C VAL A 287 20.53 -5.65 5.42
N LEU A 288 20.43 -6.87 4.87
CA LEU A 288 21.09 -8.06 5.42
C LEU A 288 22.61 -7.94 5.40
N GLN A 289 23.20 -7.35 4.37
CA GLN A 289 24.66 -7.14 4.26
C GLN A 289 25.20 -6.17 5.33
N ARG A 290 24.39 -5.19 5.77
CA ARG A 290 24.80 -4.17 6.75
C ARG A 290 24.37 -4.50 8.17
N ALA A 291 23.44 -5.43 8.34
CA ALA A 291 22.86 -5.76 9.63
C ALA A 291 23.71 -6.79 10.39
N GLY A 292 23.75 -6.67 11.71
CA GLY A 292 24.26 -7.73 12.58
C GLY A 292 23.23 -8.85 12.79
N ASP A 293 23.48 -9.72 13.78
CA ASP A 293 22.64 -10.87 14.12
C ASP A 293 21.21 -10.52 14.57
N TYR A 294 20.90 -9.22 14.69
CA TYR A 294 19.60 -8.68 15.05
C TYR A 294 18.62 -8.56 13.87
N VAL A 295 18.99 -8.97 12.64
CA VAL A 295 18.09 -9.04 11.47
C VAL A 295 18.09 -10.45 10.88
N LYS A 296 16.88 -10.99 10.65
CA LYS A 296 16.67 -12.27 9.96
C LYS A 296 15.63 -12.11 8.86
N CYS A 297 15.91 -12.63 7.68
CA CYS A 297 14.93 -12.75 6.60
C CYS A 297 14.52 -14.21 6.41
N GLU A 298 13.21 -14.44 6.28
CA GLU A 298 12.61 -15.76 6.09
C GLU A 298 11.51 -15.66 5.03
N LYS A 299 11.17 -16.80 4.40
CA LYS A 299 9.98 -16.91 3.56
C LYS A 299 8.78 -17.20 4.46
N LEU A 300 7.84 -16.26 4.56
CA LEU A 300 6.57 -16.43 5.29
C LEU A 300 5.70 -17.49 4.63
N CYS A 301 5.54 -17.36 3.31
CA CYS A 301 4.81 -18.28 2.46
C CYS A 301 5.22 -18.07 0.99
N THR A 302 4.62 -18.88 0.12
CA THR A 302 4.75 -18.74 -1.33
C THR A 302 3.42 -18.21 -1.87
N SER A 303 3.45 -17.18 -2.70
CA SER A 303 2.26 -16.60 -3.32
C SER A 303 1.58 -17.58 -4.29
N PHE A 304 0.48 -17.15 -4.88
CA PHE A 304 -0.23 -17.93 -5.87
C PHE A 304 0.64 -18.25 -7.11
N ALA A 305 1.37 -17.27 -7.65
CA ALA A 305 2.28 -17.46 -8.79
C ALA A 305 3.65 -18.06 -8.41
N GLY A 306 3.90 -18.35 -7.14
CA GLY A 306 5.17 -18.95 -6.71
C GLY A 306 6.19 -17.97 -6.13
N ASN A 307 5.87 -16.69 -6.02
CA ASN A 307 6.78 -15.67 -5.49
C ASN A 307 6.93 -15.80 -3.98
N ALA A 308 8.13 -15.49 -3.46
CA ALA A 308 8.34 -15.47 -2.03
C ALA A 308 7.61 -14.27 -1.39
N CYS A 309 6.77 -14.54 -0.39
CA CYS A 309 6.32 -13.52 0.55
C CYS A 309 7.31 -13.49 1.72
N PHE A 310 8.13 -12.45 1.80
CA PHE A 310 9.19 -12.35 2.81
C PHE A 310 8.65 -11.87 4.17
N VAL A 311 9.23 -12.37 5.26
CA VAL A 311 9.11 -11.79 6.59
C VAL A 311 10.50 -11.47 7.14
N ILE A 312 10.69 -10.24 7.57
CA ILE A 312 11.95 -9.74 8.13
C ILE A 312 11.73 -9.54 9.62
N THR A 313 12.49 -10.27 10.42
CA THR A 313 12.51 -10.14 11.87
C THR A 313 13.64 -9.23 12.28
N ILE A 314 13.35 -8.16 13.02
CA ILE A 314 14.36 -7.23 13.56
C ILE A 314 14.19 -7.13 15.07
N THR A 315 15.20 -7.59 15.83
CA THR A 315 15.18 -7.55 17.30
C THR A 315 16.58 -7.79 17.89
N ASP A 316 16.86 -7.25 19.08
CA ASP A 316 18.13 -7.48 19.78
C ASP A 316 18.15 -8.89 20.41
N PRO A 317 18.97 -9.84 19.93
CA PRO A 317 19.01 -11.20 20.48
C PRO A 317 19.54 -11.26 21.92
N ALA A 318 20.22 -10.21 22.41
CA ALA A 318 20.73 -10.15 23.78
C ALA A 318 19.63 -9.92 24.84
N VAL A 319 18.39 -9.67 24.41
CA VAL A 319 17.23 -9.50 25.31
C VAL A 319 16.22 -10.62 25.01
N ALA A 320 15.77 -11.32 26.05
CA ALA A 320 14.79 -12.39 25.90
C ALA A 320 13.48 -11.89 25.24
N ASP A 321 13.02 -12.62 24.24
CA ASP A 321 11.91 -12.25 23.37
C ASP A 321 10.58 -12.14 24.14
N GLU A 322 10.34 -13.02 25.11
CA GLU A 322 9.12 -13.07 25.93
C GLU A 322 8.93 -11.80 26.78
N SER A 323 10.02 -11.06 27.01
CA SER A 323 10.00 -9.78 27.73
C SER A 323 9.66 -8.58 26.83
N LYS A 324 9.58 -8.78 25.51
CA LYS A 324 9.37 -7.73 24.51
C LYS A 324 7.91 -7.63 24.05
N TYR A 325 7.62 -6.55 23.33
CA TYR A 325 6.40 -6.37 22.56
C TYR A 325 6.59 -6.83 21.12
N ALA A 326 5.53 -7.28 20.45
CA ALA A 326 5.59 -7.52 19.01
C ALA A 326 4.99 -6.37 18.21
N SER A 327 5.60 -6.09 17.07
CA SER A 327 5.06 -5.18 16.05
C SER A 327 5.04 -5.90 14.71
N VAL A 328 3.85 -6.25 14.23
CA VAL A 328 3.64 -6.90 12.93
C VAL A 328 3.21 -5.84 11.93
N LEU A 329 4.03 -5.61 10.91
CA LEU A 329 3.86 -4.49 9.98
C LEU A 329 3.85 -5.01 8.55
N THR A 330 2.80 -4.69 7.79
CA THR A 330 2.59 -5.17 6.42
C THR A 330 2.53 -4.01 5.43
N ALA A 331 2.84 -4.27 4.16
CA ALA A 331 2.69 -3.28 3.09
C ALA A 331 2.34 -3.95 1.74
N ARG A 332 1.85 -3.15 0.77
CA ARG A 332 1.56 -3.56 -0.61
C ARG A 332 0.63 -4.77 -0.72
N ILE A 333 -0.46 -4.77 0.04
CA ILE A 333 -1.58 -5.67 -0.26
C ILE A 333 -2.31 -5.24 -1.54
N HIS A 334 -2.40 -3.93 -1.78
CA HIS A 334 -2.81 -3.36 -3.08
C HIS A 334 -1.57 -3.08 -3.93
N PRO A 335 -1.45 -3.69 -5.12
CA PRO A 335 -0.25 -3.57 -5.93
C PRO A 335 0.10 -2.16 -6.41
N GLY A 336 -0.85 -1.27 -6.65
CA GLY A 336 -0.58 0.08 -7.16
C GLY A 336 -0.25 1.12 -6.09
N GLU A 337 -0.28 0.75 -4.81
CA GLU A 337 -0.07 1.66 -3.68
C GLU A 337 1.41 1.68 -3.25
N THR A 338 2.28 2.08 -4.19
CA THR A 338 3.75 2.02 -4.03
C THR A 338 4.29 2.79 -2.84
N VAL A 339 3.59 3.82 -2.37
CA VAL A 339 3.93 4.58 -1.16
C VAL A 339 4.09 3.69 0.08
N GLY A 340 3.33 2.60 0.18
CA GLY A 340 3.48 1.62 1.26
C GLY A 340 4.84 0.92 1.25
N SER A 341 5.40 0.63 0.07
CA SER A 341 6.76 0.08 -0.08
C SER A 341 7.81 1.07 0.40
N TRP A 342 7.68 2.35 0.05
CA TRP A 342 8.63 3.39 0.45
C TRP A 342 8.60 3.65 1.96
N ASN A 343 7.39 3.69 2.57
CA ASN A 343 7.24 3.73 4.03
C ASN A 343 7.96 2.52 4.68
N MET A 344 7.72 1.31 4.15
CA MET A 344 8.34 0.09 4.67
C MET A 344 9.86 0.08 4.50
N LYS A 345 10.38 0.57 3.37
CA LYS A 345 11.82 0.69 3.12
C LYS A 345 12.49 1.56 4.19
N GLY A 346 11.99 2.78 4.40
CA GLY A 346 12.56 3.70 5.39
C GLY A 346 12.50 3.16 6.81
N LEU A 347 11.40 2.46 7.16
CA LEU A 347 11.29 1.74 8.42
C LEU A 347 12.35 0.64 8.57
N MET A 348 12.51 -0.21 7.54
CA MET A 348 13.44 -1.33 7.52
C MET A 348 14.90 -0.85 7.64
N GLU A 349 15.27 0.19 6.88
CA GLU A 349 16.60 0.79 6.94
C GLU A 349 16.89 1.42 8.30
N PHE A 350 15.93 2.17 8.86
CA PHE A 350 16.06 2.77 10.18
C PHE A 350 16.25 1.71 11.28
N LEU A 351 15.37 0.71 11.34
CA LEU A 351 15.41 -0.33 12.37
C LEU A 351 16.66 -1.21 12.27
N SER A 352 17.25 -1.34 11.08
CA SER A 352 18.44 -2.15 10.85
C SER A 352 19.75 -1.38 11.06
N HIS A 353 19.69 -0.05 11.19
CA HIS A 353 20.88 0.78 11.27
C HIS A 353 21.73 0.43 12.52
N PRO A 354 23.03 0.11 12.36
CA PRO A 354 23.86 -0.40 13.45
C PRO A 354 24.17 0.64 14.51
N ARG A 355 24.40 1.90 14.09
CA ARG A 355 24.83 3.01 14.96
C ARG A 355 23.69 3.93 15.43
N ASN A 356 22.43 3.57 15.18
CA ASN A 356 21.31 4.43 15.57
C ASN A 356 20.79 4.01 16.97
N GLU A 357 20.98 4.87 17.97
CA GLU A 357 20.61 4.57 19.35
C GLU A 357 19.11 4.37 19.56
N ARG A 358 18.24 5.13 18.85
CA ARG A 358 16.79 4.90 18.93
C ARG A 358 16.39 3.57 18.31
N ALA A 359 17.01 3.19 17.19
CA ALA A 359 16.80 1.87 16.60
C ALA A 359 17.27 0.75 17.53
N LYS A 360 18.41 0.92 18.20
CA LYS A 360 18.91 -0.04 19.20
C LYS A 360 17.94 -0.18 20.38
N GLU A 361 17.43 0.92 20.90
CA GLU A 361 16.42 0.89 21.98
C GLU A 361 15.14 0.18 21.54
N LEU A 362 14.66 0.46 20.32
CA LEU A 362 13.53 -0.23 19.72
C LEU A 362 13.77 -1.74 19.62
N ARG A 363 14.92 -2.17 19.10
CA ARG A 363 15.29 -3.60 19.00
C ARG A 363 15.31 -4.31 20.35
N ARG A 364 15.68 -3.61 21.43
CA ARG A 364 15.67 -4.14 22.81
C ARG A 364 14.27 -4.30 23.39
N ARG A 365 13.32 -3.47 22.98
CA ARG A 365 11.94 -3.47 23.49
C ARG A 365 10.96 -4.26 22.64
N PHE A 366 11.26 -4.44 21.36
CA PHE A 366 10.36 -5.02 20.37
C PHE A 366 10.97 -6.17 19.59
N VAL A 367 10.09 -7.10 19.19
CA VAL A 367 10.30 -7.96 18.03
C VAL A 367 9.48 -7.40 16.88
N PHE A 368 10.16 -6.82 15.89
CA PHE A 368 9.52 -6.37 14.65
C PHE A 368 9.41 -7.55 13.68
N LYS A 369 8.21 -7.75 13.12
CA LYS A 369 7.92 -8.69 12.03
C LYS A 369 7.40 -7.90 10.84
N LEU A 370 8.28 -7.63 9.88
CA LEU A 370 7.97 -6.82 8.70
C LEU A 370 7.64 -7.73 7.52
N VAL A 371 6.48 -7.55 6.89
CA VAL A 371 6.09 -8.22 5.64
C VAL A 371 5.98 -7.15 4.55
N PRO A 372 7.07 -6.89 3.82
CA PRO A 372 7.21 -5.67 3.04
C PRO A 372 6.39 -5.63 1.73
N MET A 373 5.94 -6.78 1.25
CA MET A 373 5.08 -6.87 0.07
C MET A 373 4.17 -8.09 0.15
N LEU A 374 2.87 -7.85 0.37
CA LEU A 374 1.88 -8.92 0.48
C LEU A 374 1.39 -9.43 -0.87
N ASN A 375 1.33 -8.59 -1.91
CA ASN A 375 0.77 -8.99 -3.21
C ASN A 375 1.83 -8.88 -4.31
N ALA A 376 2.93 -9.62 -4.16
CA ALA A 376 4.03 -9.64 -5.13
C ALA A 376 3.55 -9.98 -6.55
N ASP A 377 2.59 -10.91 -6.66
CA ASP A 377 2.02 -11.33 -7.94
C ASP A 377 1.37 -10.17 -8.70
N GLY A 378 0.50 -9.42 -8.02
CA GLY A 378 -0.14 -8.24 -8.59
C GLY A 378 0.86 -7.13 -8.90
N VAL A 379 1.93 -6.98 -8.10
CA VAL A 379 3.00 -6.01 -8.36
C VAL A 379 3.74 -6.34 -9.65
N ILE A 380 4.12 -7.60 -9.86
CA ILE A 380 4.91 -8.03 -11.01
C ILE A 380 4.15 -7.79 -12.32
N VAL A 381 2.84 -8.06 -12.35
CA VAL A 381 1.99 -7.92 -13.55
C VAL A 381 1.39 -6.52 -13.74
N GLY A 382 1.68 -5.56 -12.86
CA GLY A 382 1.21 -4.18 -13.02
C GLY A 382 -0.27 -3.95 -12.66
N ASN A 383 -0.84 -4.75 -11.77
CA ASN A 383 -2.16 -4.47 -11.20
C ASN A 383 -2.13 -3.19 -10.33
N TYR A 384 -3.31 -2.63 -10.04
CA TYR A 384 -3.54 -1.55 -9.10
C TYR A 384 -4.04 -2.05 -7.74
N ARG A 385 -4.97 -3.02 -7.71
CA ARG A 385 -5.72 -3.32 -6.48
C ARG A 385 -5.81 -4.81 -6.12
N CYS A 386 -6.04 -5.65 -7.10
CA CYS A 386 -6.44 -7.05 -6.88
C CYS A 386 -5.26 -8.03 -6.93
N SER A 387 -5.49 -9.21 -6.35
CA SER A 387 -4.70 -10.42 -6.61
C SER A 387 -4.91 -10.95 -8.03
N LEU A 388 -4.21 -12.03 -8.40
CA LEU A 388 -4.42 -12.71 -9.68
C LEU A 388 -5.80 -13.37 -9.82
N PHE A 389 -6.58 -13.46 -8.74
CA PHE A 389 -7.98 -13.89 -8.77
C PHE A 389 -8.97 -12.74 -9.00
N GLY A 390 -8.49 -11.52 -9.25
CA GLY A 390 -9.35 -10.35 -9.39
C GLY A 390 -10.05 -9.92 -8.09
N LYS A 391 -9.67 -10.48 -6.93
CA LYS A 391 -10.21 -10.13 -5.61
C LYS A 391 -9.29 -9.20 -4.84
N ASP A 392 -9.90 -8.28 -4.10
CA ASP A 392 -9.24 -7.49 -3.05
C ASP A 392 -8.89 -8.39 -1.86
N VAL A 393 -7.59 -8.65 -1.67
CA VAL A 393 -7.08 -9.48 -0.58
C VAL A 393 -7.40 -8.85 0.79
N ASN A 394 -7.48 -7.52 0.89
CA ASN A 394 -7.84 -6.81 2.12
C ASN A 394 -9.36 -6.83 2.41
N ARG A 395 -10.12 -7.76 1.81
CA ARG A 395 -11.48 -8.13 2.24
C ARG A 395 -11.60 -9.57 2.73
N THR A 396 -10.48 -10.29 2.80
CA THR A 396 -10.47 -11.75 3.04
C THR A 396 -10.06 -12.15 4.47
N TYR A 397 -9.70 -11.20 5.34
CA TYR A 397 -9.05 -11.52 6.62
C TYR A 397 -9.95 -12.20 7.68
N ILE A 398 -11.28 -12.22 7.50
CA ILE A 398 -12.19 -12.96 8.37
C ILE A 398 -11.88 -14.46 8.30
N GLU A 399 -11.74 -15.01 7.09
CA GLU A 399 -11.43 -16.42 6.85
C GLU A 399 -10.64 -16.54 5.53
N PRO A 400 -9.35 -16.17 5.52
CA PRO A 400 -8.55 -16.22 4.31
C PRO A 400 -8.29 -17.69 3.93
N SER A 401 -8.37 -17.99 2.63
CA SER A 401 -8.00 -19.30 2.09
C SER A 401 -6.47 -19.38 1.97
N GLU A 402 -5.86 -20.45 2.50
CA GLU A 402 -4.41 -20.71 2.37
C GLU A 402 -4.01 -20.91 0.90
N ASP A 403 -4.87 -21.50 0.08
CA ASP A 403 -4.56 -21.76 -1.33
C ASP A 403 -4.75 -20.52 -2.23
N CYS A 404 -5.76 -19.69 -1.94
CA CYS A 404 -6.09 -18.52 -2.77
C CYS A 404 -5.39 -17.24 -2.30
N PHE A 405 -5.26 -17.07 -0.98
CA PHE A 405 -4.71 -15.88 -0.34
C PHE A 405 -3.69 -16.29 0.74
N PRO A 406 -2.65 -17.06 0.37
CA PRO A 406 -1.65 -17.56 1.31
C PRO A 406 -1.06 -16.43 2.16
N GLU A 407 -0.84 -15.25 1.58
CA GLU A 407 -0.21 -14.12 2.24
C GLU A 407 -1.08 -13.60 3.39
N ALA A 408 -2.38 -13.38 3.16
CA ALA A 408 -3.31 -12.98 4.22
C ALA A 408 -3.47 -14.07 5.30
N PHE A 409 -3.52 -15.33 4.88
CA PHE A 409 -3.63 -16.47 5.79
C PHE A 409 -2.42 -16.60 6.71
N HIS A 410 -1.20 -16.52 6.17
CA HIS A 410 0.01 -16.65 6.96
C HIS A 410 0.32 -15.39 7.79
N VAL A 411 -0.05 -14.18 7.35
CA VAL A 411 -0.02 -12.98 8.22
C VAL A 411 -0.93 -13.17 9.43
N LYS A 412 -2.15 -13.69 9.21
CA LYS A 412 -3.09 -13.94 10.30
C LYS A 412 -2.53 -14.94 11.32
N LYS A 413 -1.90 -16.02 10.86
CA LYS A 413 -1.17 -16.97 11.73
C LYS A 413 0.00 -16.30 12.46
N LEU A 414 0.80 -15.49 11.77
CA LEU A 414 1.91 -14.75 12.36
C LEU A 414 1.46 -13.81 13.50
N VAL A 415 0.34 -13.11 13.31
CA VAL A 415 -0.25 -12.24 14.35
C VAL A 415 -0.74 -13.06 15.54
N GLN A 416 -1.36 -14.22 15.30
CA GLN A 416 -1.79 -15.14 16.34
C GLN A 416 -0.60 -15.66 17.16
N GLU A 417 0.47 -16.10 16.50
CA GLU A 417 1.73 -16.54 17.11
C GLU A 417 2.30 -15.42 17.99
N CYS A 418 2.44 -14.21 17.44
CA CYS A 418 2.95 -13.07 18.18
C CYS A 418 2.09 -12.76 19.41
N LYS A 419 0.76 -12.78 19.27
CA LYS A 419 -0.14 -12.48 20.38
C LYS A 419 -0.03 -13.48 21.53
N SER A 420 0.32 -14.73 21.23
CA SER A 420 0.51 -15.78 22.24
C SER A 420 1.86 -15.72 22.96
N ARG A 421 2.89 -15.18 22.30
CA ARG A 421 4.28 -15.23 22.79
C ARG A 421 4.75 -13.96 23.49
N TYR A 422 4.30 -12.79 23.04
CA TYR A 422 4.83 -11.50 23.51
C TYR A 422 3.86 -10.79 24.47
N LYS A 423 4.38 -9.83 25.23
CA LYS A 423 3.59 -9.05 26.20
C LYS A 423 2.35 -8.42 25.56
N ASP A 424 2.53 -7.88 24.37
CA ASP A 424 1.45 -7.39 23.53
C ASP A 424 1.85 -7.41 22.06
N THR A 425 0.87 -7.20 21.18
CA THR A 425 1.09 -7.16 19.73
C THR A 425 0.36 -5.98 19.12
N VAL A 426 1.11 -5.12 18.45
CA VAL A 426 0.59 -4.06 17.59
C VAL A 426 0.65 -4.51 16.13
N PHE A 427 -0.42 -4.26 15.38
CA PHE A 427 -0.46 -4.48 13.94
C PHE A 427 -0.65 -3.15 13.19
N CYS A 428 0.05 -2.97 12.07
CA CYS A 428 -0.20 -1.87 11.16
C CYS A 428 0.00 -2.29 9.70
N ASP A 429 -0.96 -1.92 8.85
CA ASP A 429 -0.91 -2.16 7.41
C ASP A 429 -0.70 -0.84 6.66
N PHE A 430 0.37 -0.74 5.87
CA PHE A 430 0.75 0.48 5.13
C PHE A 430 0.11 0.50 3.73
N HIS A 431 -0.70 1.52 3.47
CA HIS A 431 -1.52 1.73 2.26
C HIS A 431 -1.27 3.09 1.61
N GLY A 432 -1.81 3.25 0.41
CA GLY A 432 -1.79 4.49 -0.35
C GLY A 432 -3.18 5.07 -0.60
N HIS A 433 -3.35 6.37 -0.40
CA HIS A 433 -4.62 7.05 -0.59
C HIS A 433 -4.63 7.94 -1.85
N SER A 434 -5.54 7.66 -2.79
CA SER A 434 -5.61 8.33 -4.10
C SER A 434 -6.46 9.60 -4.13
N ARG A 435 -7.10 9.97 -3.01
CA ARG A 435 -8.08 11.08 -2.93
C ARG A 435 -7.87 12.04 -1.77
N ALA A 436 -6.86 11.80 -0.93
CA ALA A 436 -6.59 12.62 0.25
C ALA A 436 -5.12 12.99 0.26
N PHE A 437 -4.86 14.19 0.75
CA PHE A 437 -3.51 14.66 1.06
C PHE A 437 -3.04 14.10 2.40
N ASN A 438 -1.74 14.24 2.64
CA ASN A 438 -1.07 13.90 3.89
C ASN A 438 -1.02 12.39 4.14
N SER A 439 -0.40 12.00 5.24
CA SER A 439 -0.51 10.65 5.80
C SER A 439 -1.33 10.68 7.09
N PHE A 440 -2.09 9.62 7.35
CA PHE A 440 -2.97 9.51 8.51
C PHE A 440 -3.25 8.04 8.82
N ILE A 441 -3.89 7.78 9.97
CA ILE A 441 -4.18 6.42 10.43
C ILE A 441 -5.67 6.19 10.60
N TYR A 442 -6.13 5.06 10.08
CA TYR A 442 -7.36 4.43 10.50
C TYR A 442 -7.05 3.44 11.64
N GLY A 443 -7.60 3.71 12.82
CA GLY A 443 -7.46 2.85 14.00
C GLY A 443 -8.76 2.17 14.40
N THR A 444 -8.83 1.72 15.64
CA THR A 444 -9.97 0.99 16.19
C THR A 444 -10.35 1.56 17.55
N ASP A 445 -11.60 1.99 17.71
CA ASP A 445 -12.09 2.43 19.01
C ASP A 445 -12.47 1.23 19.90
N SER A 446 -11.86 1.13 21.07
CA SER A 446 -12.08 0.02 22.00
C SER A 446 -13.49 -0.07 22.57
N GLY A 447 -14.29 1.01 22.51
CA GLY A 447 -15.69 0.98 22.91
C GLY A 447 -16.53 -0.02 22.13
N TYR A 448 -16.15 -0.33 20.88
CA TYR A 448 -16.83 -1.35 20.07
C TYR A 448 -16.76 -2.76 20.67
N ARG A 449 -15.77 -3.06 21.53
CA ARG A 449 -15.68 -4.38 22.21
C ARG A 449 -16.82 -4.62 23.20
N SER A 450 -17.46 -3.56 23.68
CA SER A 450 -18.54 -3.64 24.65
C SER A 450 -19.93 -3.76 24.01
N LYS A 451 -20.02 -3.60 22.68
CA LYS A 451 -21.25 -3.66 21.91
C LYS A 451 -21.54 -5.09 21.42
N SER A 452 -22.81 -5.47 21.38
CA SER A 452 -23.25 -6.65 20.63
C SER A 452 -23.12 -6.40 19.12
N ALA A 453 -22.99 -7.47 18.33
CA ALA A 453 -22.87 -7.37 16.86
C ALA A 453 -23.98 -6.53 16.21
N ASP A 454 -25.17 -6.49 16.81
CA ASP A 454 -26.36 -5.76 16.35
C ASP A 454 -26.33 -4.23 16.64
N GLN A 455 -25.33 -3.72 17.38
CA GLN A 455 -25.22 -2.31 17.81
C GLN A 455 -24.02 -1.57 17.20
N THR A 456 -23.34 -2.18 16.24
CA THR A 456 -22.09 -1.70 15.61
C THR A 456 -22.30 -0.52 14.65
N THR A 457 -23.54 -0.22 14.25
CA THR A 457 -23.86 0.84 13.30
C THR A 457 -23.67 2.26 13.84
N ARG A 458 -23.61 2.45 15.17
CA ARG A 458 -23.33 3.76 15.79
C ARG A 458 -21.94 3.80 16.42
N PRO A 459 -21.18 4.89 16.31
CA PRO A 459 -19.94 5.06 17.07
C PRO A 459 -20.16 4.94 18.59
N PRO A 460 -19.27 4.24 19.33
CA PRO A 460 -19.32 4.22 20.78
C PRO A 460 -18.91 5.59 21.34
N LYS A 461 -19.62 6.06 22.36
CA LYS A 461 -19.23 7.24 23.14
C LYS A 461 -18.13 6.87 24.15
N THR A 462 -17.00 6.34 23.67
CA THR A 462 -15.90 5.87 24.52
C THR A 462 -15.28 7.02 25.30
N TYR A 463 -15.25 8.22 24.72
CA TYR A 463 -14.85 9.45 25.42
C TYR A 463 -15.68 9.75 26.68
N LEU A 464 -16.94 9.31 26.78
CA LEU A 464 -17.75 9.44 28.00
C LEU A 464 -17.60 8.27 28.96
N THR A 465 -17.51 7.06 28.40
CA THR A 465 -17.57 5.83 29.19
C THR A 465 -16.21 5.37 29.71
N ASN A 466 -15.15 5.68 28.97
CA ASN A 466 -13.75 5.41 29.30
C ASN A 466 -12.82 6.40 28.53
N PRO A 467 -12.73 7.67 28.96
CA PRO A 467 -11.96 8.70 28.28
C PRO A 467 -10.46 8.36 28.19
N GLU A 468 -9.91 7.69 29.19
CA GLU A 468 -8.50 7.24 29.18
C GLU A 468 -8.26 6.32 28.01
N LYS A 469 -9.09 5.28 27.85
CA LYS A 469 -8.94 4.34 26.75
C LYS A 469 -9.20 5.00 25.39
N TYR A 470 -10.16 5.92 25.30
CA TYR A 470 -10.43 6.68 24.08
C TYR A 470 -9.20 7.44 23.56
N LEU A 471 -8.46 8.07 24.48
CA LEU A 471 -7.23 8.79 24.17
C LEU A 471 -6.06 7.83 23.90
N VAL A 472 -5.90 6.75 24.67
CA VAL A 472 -4.87 5.72 24.44
C VAL A 472 -5.02 5.05 23.07
N ASP A 473 -6.25 4.81 22.61
CA ASP A 473 -6.52 4.29 21.26
C ASP A 473 -5.93 5.20 20.16
N ARG A 474 -5.82 6.51 20.44
CA ARG A 474 -5.43 7.58 19.50
C ARG A 474 -4.00 8.10 19.72
N MET A 475 -3.28 7.57 20.71
CA MET A 475 -2.00 8.13 21.15
C MET A 475 -0.89 7.97 20.12
N VAL A 476 -0.76 6.80 19.47
CA VAL A 476 0.26 6.58 18.42
C VAL A 476 0.13 7.60 17.28
N PRO A 477 -1.03 7.77 16.63
CA PRO A 477 -1.17 8.79 15.58
C PRO A 477 -1.03 10.23 16.09
N PHE A 478 -1.42 10.52 17.34
CA PHE A 478 -1.15 11.82 17.94
C PHE A 478 0.36 12.09 18.02
N LEU A 479 1.13 11.14 18.55
CA LEU A 479 2.59 11.23 18.64
C LEU A 479 3.24 11.35 17.25
N MET A 480 2.72 10.67 16.23
CA MET A 480 3.20 10.86 14.85
C MET A 480 3.00 12.30 14.37
N SER A 481 1.83 12.90 14.62
CA SER A 481 1.58 14.29 14.20
C SER A 481 2.47 15.31 14.92
N ARG A 482 2.90 15.03 16.16
CA ARG A 482 3.87 15.87 16.87
C ARG A 482 5.28 15.72 16.30
N GLN A 483 5.64 14.52 15.84
CA GLN A 483 6.97 14.25 15.29
C GLN A 483 7.13 14.66 13.83
N ASP A 484 6.03 14.73 13.06
CA ASP A 484 6.01 15.11 11.64
C ASP A 484 4.73 15.87 11.25
N PRO A 485 4.54 17.11 11.76
CA PRO A 485 3.35 17.91 11.49
C PRO A 485 3.24 18.37 10.02
N GLY A 486 4.33 18.30 9.25
CA GLY A 486 4.36 18.67 7.84
C GLY A 486 3.80 17.57 6.92
N ARG A 487 3.84 16.30 7.33
CA ARG A 487 3.38 15.17 6.51
C ARG A 487 2.20 14.41 7.10
N PHE A 488 2.05 14.38 8.43
CA PHE A 488 1.07 13.55 9.12
C PHE A 488 -0.09 14.37 9.70
N SER A 489 -1.32 14.04 9.28
CA SER A 489 -2.55 14.68 9.74
C SER A 489 -3.27 13.84 10.80
N PHE A 490 -3.17 14.25 12.06
CA PHE A 490 -3.98 13.64 13.12
C PHE A 490 -5.49 13.87 12.91
N ARG A 491 -5.86 15.04 12.39
CA ARG A 491 -7.24 15.41 12.06
C ARG A 491 -7.90 14.46 11.06
N SER A 492 -7.13 13.90 10.14
CA SER A 492 -7.61 12.96 9.12
C SER A 492 -7.75 11.54 9.66
N CYS A 493 -7.26 11.24 10.88
CA CYS A 493 -7.36 9.91 11.46
C CYS A 493 -8.82 9.56 11.80
N ARG A 494 -9.19 8.27 11.68
CA ARG A 494 -10.55 7.77 12.01
C ARG A 494 -10.45 6.48 12.82
N PHE A 495 -11.39 6.27 13.74
CA PHE A 495 -11.40 5.11 14.65
C PHE A 495 -12.74 4.36 14.67
N THR A 496 -13.72 4.88 13.94
CA THR A 496 -15.03 4.27 13.72
C THR A 496 -14.89 3.04 12.81
N LEU A 497 -15.65 2.00 13.14
CA LEU A 497 -15.64 0.73 12.41
C LEU A 497 -16.83 0.69 11.48
N GLN A 498 -16.57 0.49 10.19
CA GLN A 498 -17.59 0.34 9.16
C GLN A 498 -17.88 -1.15 8.93
N PRO A 499 -19.15 -1.60 8.92
CA PRO A 499 -19.52 -3.00 8.69
C PRO A 499 -18.94 -3.59 7.40
N GLU A 500 -18.90 -2.81 6.32
CA GLU A 500 -18.42 -3.21 4.99
C GLU A 500 -16.91 -3.50 4.99
N ARG A 501 -16.19 -2.99 6.00
CA ARG A 501 -14.75 -3.14 6.17
C ARG A 501 -14.39 -4.24 7.17
N GLU A 502 -15.34 -5.01 7.69
CA GLU A 502 -15.04 -6.09 8.65
C GLU A 502 -14.06 -7.14 8.10
N GLY A 503 -14.05 -7.32 6.77
CA GLY A 503 -13.13 -8.19 6.05
C GLY A 503 -11.68 -7.70 5.97
N CYS A 504 -11.37 -6.47 6.38
CA CYS A 504 -10.01 -5.92 6.29
C CYS A 504 -9.14 -6.32 7.49
N ALA A 505 -7.82 -6.35 7.27
CA ALA A 505 -6.84 -6.79 8.28
C ALA A 505 -7.02 -6.07 9.61
N ARG A 506 -7.14 -4.73 9.56
CA ARG A 506 -7.32 -3.85 10.72
C ARG A 506 -8.46 -4.32 11.63
N ILE A 507 -9.64 -4.59 11.06
CA ILE A 507 -10.83 -4.92 11.85
C ILE A 507 -10.85 -6.39 12.23
N ALA A 508 -10.61 -7.29 11.27
CA ALA A 508 -10.67 -8.73 11.50
C ALA A 508 -9.65 -9.19 12.56
N LEU A 509 -8.37 -8.78 12.43
CA LEU A 509 -7.31 -9.17 13.36
C LEU A 509 -7.54 -8.57 14.76
N TRP A 510 -7.99 -7.31 14.81
CA TRP A 510 -8.28 -6.64 16.08
C TRP A 510 -9.42 -7.31 16.85
N LYS A 511 -10.52 -7.64 16.17
CA LYS A 511 -11.66 -8.33 16.79
C LYS A 511 -11.28 -9.75 17.23
N GLN A 512 -10.63 -10.51 16.34
CA GLN A 512 -10.34 -11.92 16.57
C GLN A 512 -9.27 -12.14 17.65
N PHE A 513 -8.16 -11.40 17.60
CA PHE A 513 -7.03 -11.60 18.51
C PHE A 513 -7.00 -10.60 19.67
N LYS A 514 -7.98 -9.70 19.75
CA LYS A 514 -8.12 -8.70 20.81
C LYS A 514 -6.86 -7.82 20.99
N LEU A 515 -6.15 -7.55 19.89
CA LEU A 515 -4.94 -6.71 19.84
C LEU A 515 -5.18 -5.34 20.48
N THR A 516 -4.18 -4.76 21.14
CA THR A 516 -4.35 -3.43 21.75
C THR A 516 -4.53 -2.35 20.70
N HIS A 517 -3.66 -2.36 19.69
CA HIS A 517 -3.74 -1.47 18.53
C HIS A 517 -3.63 -2.24 17.23
N CYS A 518 -4.50 -1.90 16.30
CA CYS A 518 -4.51 -2.42 14.94
C CYS A 518 -4.81 -1.25 14.02
N PHE A 519 -3.91 -0.97 13.08
CA PHE A 519 -3.95 0.23 12.27
C PHE A 519 -3.93 -0.10 10.77
N THR A 520 -4.51 0.81 9.99
CA THR A 520 -4.17 1.02 8.59
C THR A 520 -3.57 2.42 8.49
N MET A 521 -2.34 2.53 8.03
CA MET A 521 -1.70 3.82 7.76
C MET A 521 -1.84 4.15 6.28
N GLU A 522 -2.53 5.25 6.00
CA GLU A 522 -2.76 5.75 4.65
C GLU A 522 -1.74 6.85 4.34
N THR A 523 -1.10 6.78 3.18
CA THR A 523 -0.18 7.81 2.69
C THR A 523 -0.63 8.34 1.34
N SER A 524 -0.74 9.66 1.19
CA SER A 524 -1.14 10.27 -0.09
C SER A 524 -0.22 9.85 -1.25
N LEU A 525 -0.82 9.48 -2.39
CA LEU A 525 -0.10 9.30 -3.65
C LEU A 525 0.39 10.62 -4.27
N CYS A 526 -0.08 11.75 -3.74
CA CYS A 526 0.29 13.09 -4.19
C CYS A 526 1.31 13.73 -3.25
N GLY A 527 0.90 14.07 -2.03
CA GLY A 527 1.68 14.96 -1.17
C GLY A 527 0.93 15.53 0.03
N THR A 528 1.44 16.65 0.55
CA THR A 528 0.94 17.34 1.75
C THR A 528 0.40 18.73 1.45
N ASN A 529 -0.67 19.10 2.17
CA ASN A 529 -1.21 20.45 2.23
C ASN A 529 -1.08 21.08 3.63
N LEU A 530 -0.24 20.52 4.50
CA LEU A 530 -0.04 20.98 5.88
C LEU A 530 1.05 22.06 6.01
N GLU A 531 1.98 22.15 5.06
CA GLU A 531 3.16 23.03 5.13
C GLU A 531 2.89 24.46 4.60
N GLY A 532 1.65 24.79 4.23
CA GLY A 532 1.29 26.14 3.76
C GLY A 532 0.14 26.14 2.74
N PRO A 533 -0.11 27.28 2.06
CA PRO A 533 -1.20 27.38 1.09
C PRO A 533 -0.91 26.62 -0.22
N LYS A 534 0.36 26.33 -0.52
CA LYS A 534 0.77 25.62 -1.74
C LYS A 534 0.88 24.12 -1.45
N LEU A 535 0.28 23.31 -2.31
CA LEU A 535 0.44 21.86 -2.31
C LEU A 535 1.91 21.49 -2.53
N ARG A 536 2.45 20.63 -1.66
CA ARG A 536 3.78 20.05 -1.84
C ARG A 536 3.66 18.57 -2.15
N HIS A 537 4.24 18.12 -3.25
CA HIS A 537 4.29 16.70 -3.59
C HIS A 537 5.27 15.95 -2.68
N PHE A 538 4.96 14.70 -2.36
CA PHE A 538 5.91 13.84 -1.66
C PHE A 538 7.01 13.35 -2.61
N ASP A 539 8.23 13.31 -2.10
CA ASP A 539 9.35 12.58 -2.68
C ASP A 539 9.61 11.25 -1.95
N GLN A 540 10.55 10.44 -2.46
CA GLN A 540 10.91 9.16 -1.84
C GLN A 540 11.41 9.32 -0.40
N GLY A 541 12.06 10.44 -0.06
CA GLY A 541 12.56 10.72 1.28
C GLY A 541 11.43 11.02 2.26
N ASP A 542 10.42 11.78 1.84
CA ASP A 542 9.20 12.00 2.63
C ASP A 542 8.50 10.68 2.98
N LEU A 543 8.37 9.79 1.99
CA LEU A 543 7.73 8.49 2.16
C LEU A 543 8.54 7.60 3.11
N GLN A 544 9.85 7.51 2.93
CA GLN A 544 10.72 6.74 3.84
C GLN A 544 10.68 7.28 5.27
N ALA A 545 10.67 8.60 5.45
CA ALA A 545 10.60 9.23 6.76
C ALA A 545 9.32 8.84 7.52
N LEU A 546 8.16 8.76 6.83
CA LEU A 546 6.89 8.38 7.46
C LEU A 546 6.96 7.00 8.14
N GLY A 547 7.63 6.02 7.53
CA GLY A 547 7.87 4.71 8.13
C GLY A 547 8.72 4.78 9.41
N GLN A 548 9.82 5.54 9.36
CA GLN A 548 10.66 5.79 10.54
C GLN A 548 9.88 6.47 11.68
N LYS A 549 9.04 7.46 11.37
CA LYS A 549 8.22 8.18 12.36
C LYS A 549 7.21 7.27 13.05
N PHE A 550 6.66 6.28 12.34
CA PHE A 550 5.79 5.28 12.95
C PHE A 550 6.51 4.47 14.04
N ALA A 551 7.72 3.95 13.76
CA ALA A 551 8.52 3.23 14.76
C ALA A 551 8.88 4.11 15.97
N ASN A 552 9.28 5.37 15.74
CA ASN A 552 9.56 6.30 16.83
C ASN A 552 8.31 6.59 17.67
N ALA A 553 7.13 6.74 17.06
CA ALA A 553 5.87 6.89 17.80
C ALA A 553 5.54 5.67 18.66
N LEU A 554 5.84 4.44 18.20
CA LEU A 554 5.70 3.24 19.03
C LEU A 554 6.63 3.24 20.24
N LEU A 555 7.89 3.68 20.06
CA LEU A 555 8.85 3.80 21.17
C LEU A 555 8.33 4.77 22.23
N GLU A 556 7.94 5.97 21.81
CA GLU A 556 7.45 7.00 22.72
C GLU A 556 6.16 6.57 23.41
N PHE A 557 5.23 5.94 22.67
CA PHE A 557 4.01 5.39 23.24
C PHE A 557 4.31 4.42 24.40
N HIS A 558 5.23 3.47 24.22
CA HIS A 558 5.56 2.50 25.28
C HIS A 558 6.33 3.13 26.44
N LYS A 559 7.18 4.13 26.20
CA LYS A 559 7.83 4.91 27.27
C LYS A 559 6.80 5.63 28.12
N ILE A 560 5.82 6.28 27.48
CA ILE A 560 4.72 6.99 28.15
C ILE A 560 3.86 6.00 28.94
N GLN A 561 3.48 4.86 28.37
CA GLN A 561 2.70 3.83 29.06
C GLN A 561 3.41 3.24 30.30
N SER A 562 4.75 3.25 30.33
CA SER A 562 5.52 2.77 31.48
C SER A 562 5.68 3.79 32.62
N ASP A 563 5.26 5.04 32.43
CA ASP A 563 5.41 6.14 33.39
C ASP A 563 4.07 6.84 33.60
N ASN A 564 3.42 6.57 34.73
CA ASN A 564 2.08 7.09 35.05
C ASN A 564 2.00 8.62 35.02
N ARG A 565 3.09 9.32 35.37
CA ARG A 565 3.11 10.78 35.34
C ARG A 565 3.10 11.27 33.90
N LYS A 566 4.00 10.74 33.06
CA LYS A 566 4.03 11.06 31.62
C LYS A 566 2.73 10.67 30.92
N LEU A 567 2.14 9.55 31.29
CA LEU A 567 0.84 9.12 30.77
C LEU A 567 -0.24 10.17 31.07
N SER A 568 -0.38 10.57 32.34
CA SER A 568 -1.36 11.59 32.73
C SER A 568 -1.13 12.93 32.02
N GLU A 569 0.12 13.40 31.96
CA GLU A 569 0.49 14.63 31.27
C GLU A 569 0.15 14.58 29.77
N THR A 570 0.51 13.48 29.10
CA THR A 570 0.24 13.27 27.66
C THR A 570 -1.25 13.19 27.38
N LEU A 571 -2.03 12.48 28.22
CA LEU A 571 -3.48 12.38 28.05
C LEU A 571 -4.16 13.74 28.19
N THR A 572 -3.74 14.56 29.16
CA THR A 572 -4.24 15.93 29.31
C THR A 572 -3.87 16.79 28.10
N GLU A 573 -2.63 16.73 27.60
CA GLU A 573 -2.21 17.45 26.40
C GLU A 573 -3.04 17.04 25.17
N MET A 574 -3.21 15.73 24.96
CA MET A 574 -4.04 15.18 23.89
C MET A 574 -5.47 15.67 23.98
N GLY A 575 -6.07 15.61 25.18
CA GLY A 575 -7.43 16.08 25.41
C GLY A 575 -7.61 17.56 25.06
N LYS A 576 -6.65 18.41 25.46
CA LYS A 576 -6.61 19.84 25.10
C LYS A 576 -6.52 20.04 23.59
N ALA A 577 -5.56 19.39 22.94
CA ALA A 577 -5.32 19.54 21.51
C ALA A 577 -6.53 19.09 20.68
N MET A 578 -7.15 17.96 21.05
CA MET A 578 -8.36 17.45 20.39
C MET A 578 -9.54 18.39 20.58
N LEU A 579 -9.77 18.88 21.80
CA LEU A 579 -10.87 19.80 22.08
C LEU A 579 -10.70 21.10 21.30
N GLN A 580 -9.51 21.67 21.30
CA GLN A 580 -9.19 22.89 20.55
C GLN A 580 -9.41 22.69 19.04
N GLU A 581 -8.92 21.58 18.48
CA GLU A 581 -9.08 21.28 17.06
C GLU A 581 -10.55 21.16 16.66
N ILE A 582 -11.35 20.46 17.47
CA ILE A 582 -12.79 20.29 17.24
C ILE A 582 -13.53 21.62 17.33
N MET A 583 -13.28 22.41 18.38
CA MET A 583 -13.91 23.74 18.56
C MET A 583 -13.62 24.64 17.37
N LEU A 584 -12.35 24.77 16.99
CA LEU A 584 -11.95 25.69 15.95
C LEU A 584 -12.34 25.21 14.56
N THR A 585 -12.27 23.91 14.28
CA THR A 585 -12.47 23.46 12.89
C THR A 585 -13.90 23.06 12.56
N ARG A 586 -14.69 22.64 13.56
CA ARG A 586 -16.04 22.10 13.33
C ARG A 586 -17.14 23.01 13.86
N ILE A 587 -16.96 23.59 15.04
CA ILE A 587 -17.97 24.46 15.66
C ILE A 587 -17.81 25.91 15.20
N LEU A 588 -16.59 26.44 15.22
CA LEU A 588 -16.30 27.84 14.88
C LEU A 588 -15.40 27.94 13.65
N PRO A 589 -15.87 27.57 12.43
CA PRO A 589 -15.04 27.58 11.24
C PRO A 589 -14.53 28.99 10.93
N ARG A 590 -13.32 29.09 10.35
CA ARG A 590 -12.61 30.36 10.13
C ARG A 590 -13.42 31.49 9.46
N LYS A 591 -14.41 31.16 8.63
CA LYS A 591 -15.22 32.15 7.90
C LYS A 591 -16.23 32.89 8.78
N SER A 592 -16.59 32.34 9.94
CA SER A 592 -17.58 32.91 10.88
C SER A 592 -16.98 33.32 12.22
N ARG A 593 -15.65 33.19 12.39
CA ARG A 593 -15.00 33.23 13.70
C ARG A 593 -14.60 34.65 14.11
N GLN A 594 -15.05 35.08 15.28
CA GLN A 594 -14.61 36.32 15.92
C GLN A 594 -13.42 36.09 16.87
N PRO A 595 -12.53 37.09 17.06
CA PRO A 595 -11.42 37.00 18.01
C PRO A 595 -11.85 36.73 19.46
N SER A 596 -13.04 37.19 19.86
CA SER A 596 -13.63 36.94 21.18
C SER A 596 -13.93 35.45 21.41
N GLU A 597 -14.39 34.74 20.38
CA GLU A 597 -14.70 33.31 20.44
C GLU A 597 -13.42 32.47 20.51
N GLU A 598 -12.35 32.87 19.82
CA GLU A 598 -11.03 32.23 19.97
C GLU A 598 -10.51 32.32 21.40
N ARG A 599 -10.66 33.48 22.04
CA ARG A 599 -10.28 33.65 23.45
C ARG A 599 -11.12 32.76 24.37
N ARG A 600 -12.41 32.57 24.09
CA ARG A 600 -13.28 31.64 24.85
C ARG A 600 -12.85 30.19 24.69
N VAL A 601 -12.53 29.75 23.47
CA VAL A 601 -11.98 28.41 23.23
C VAL A 601 -10.66 28.22 23.96
N GLN A 602 -9.76 29.21 23.93
CA GLN A 602 -8.50 29.16 24.65
C GLN A 602 -8.72 29.04 26.16
N LYS A 603 -9.65 29.82 26.74
CA LYS A 603 -10.02 29.74 28.17
C LYS A 603 -10.61 28.37 28.54
N LEU A 604 -11.43 27.79 27.67
CA LEU A 604 -11.96 26.45 27.86
C LEU A 604 -10.85 25.40 27.84
N VAL A 605 -9.95 25.45 26.85
CA VAL A 605 -8.84 24.51 26.70
C VAL A 605 -7.85 24.63 27.86
N SER A 606 -7.55 25.85 28.33
CA SER A 606 -6.66 26.08 29.47
C SER A 606 -7.25 25.52 30.77
N SER A 607 -8.58 25.47 30.91
CA SER A 607 -9.27 24.93 32.08
C SER A 607 -9.28 23.39 32.18
N ILE A 608 -8.74 22.68 31.19
CA ILE A 608 -8.62 21.21 31.25
C ILE A 608 -7.38 20.87 32.07
N GLU A 609 -7.53 20.36 33.29
CA GLU A 609 -6.38 19.98 34.11
C GLU A 609 -6.15 18.46 34.11
N ASN A 610 -7.21 17.71 33.89
CA ASN A 610 -7.21 16.25 33.95
C ASN A 610 -8.20 15.65 32.94
N ILE A 611 -8.26 14.32 32.94
CA ILE A 611 -9.09 13.58 32.00
C ILE A 611 -10.60 13.66 32.25
N ASP A 612 -11.02 13.88 33.50
CA ASP A 612 -12.44 14.06 33.86
C ASP A 612 -12.95 15.41 33.32
N ASP A 613 -12.09 16.43 33.30
CA ASP A 613 -12.38 17.72 32.69
C ASP A 613 -12.56 17.60 31.18
N PHE A 614 -11.65 16.88 30.52
CA PHE A 614 -11.78 16.56 29.10
C PHE A 614 -13.08 15.82 28.81
N ALA A 615 -13.39 14.75 29.56
CA ALA A 615 -14.61 13.97 29.33
C ALA A 615 -15.89 14.79 29.55
N SER A 616 -15.87 15.73 30.50
CA SER A 616 -16.99 16.65 30.74
C SER A 616 -17.18 17.59 29.55
N ALA A 617 -16.13 18.31 29.15
CA ALA A 617 -16.20 19.28 28.04
C ALA A 617 -16.52 18.60 26.70
N PHE A 618 -15.89 17.45 26.44
CA PHE A 618 -16.15 16.66 25.23
C PHE A 618 -17.56 16.04 25.24
N GLY A 619 -18.12 15.75 26.42
CA GLY A 619 -19.48 15.24 26.58
C GLY A 619 -20.57 16.21 26.13
N GLU A 620 -20.36 17.52 26.32
CA GLU A 620 -21.31 18.58 25.98
C GLU A 620 -21.37 18.87 24.47
N ILE A 621 -20.28 18.54 23.76
CA ILE A 621 -20.13 18.77 22.32
C ILE A 621 -20.12 17.46 21.51
N GLY A 622 -20.16 16.32 22.20
CA GLY A 622 -19.87 15.02 21.60
C GLY A 622 -20.91 14.54 20.59
N ASP A 623 -22.15 15.02 20.68
CA ASP A 623 -23.21 14.69 19.72
C ASP A 623 -22.96 15.35 18.36
N TYR A 624 -22.40 16.56 18.33
CA TYR A 624 -21.99 17.27 17.09
C TYR A 624 -20.82 16.60 16.35
N LEU A 625 -20.17 15.60 16.96
CA LEU A 625 -19.06 14.87 16.35
C LEU A 625 -19.49 13.61 15.61
N VAL A 626 -20.62 13.01 16.00
CA VAL A 626 -21.10 11.74 15.44
C VAL A 626 -21.76 11.94 14.07
N GLU A 627 -22.39 13.10 13.83
CA GLU A 627 -23.18 13.37 12.62
C GLU A 627 -22.36 13.52 11.32
N THR A 628 -21.03 13.66 11.39
CA THR A 628 -20.17 13.91 10.21
C THR A 628 -19.09 12.86 9.95
N GLU A 629 -18.95 11.84 10.82
CA GLU A 629 -17.99 10.75 10.58
C GLU A 629 -18.35 9.88 9.35
N ASP A 630 -19.62 9.93 8.90
CA ASP A 630 -20.16 9.09 7.83
C ASP A 630 -20.01 9.68 6.41
N GLN A 631 -19.76 10.99 6.24
CA GLN A 631 -19.86 11.62 4.92
C GLN A 631 -18.56 11.71 4.11
N ASP A 632 -17.38 11.65 4.74
CA ASP A 632 -16.11 11.97 4.03
C ASP A 632 -15.19 10.77 3.74
N SER A 633 -15.52 9.56 4.20
CA SER A 633 -14.61 8.40 4.09
C SER A 633 -15.10 7.25 3.21
N SER A 634 -16.36 7.28 2.76
CA SER A 634 -17.08 6.09 2.31
C SER A 634 -16.79 5.62 0.87
N THR A 635 -16.03 6.34 0.05
CA THR A 635 -15.85 5.94 -1.38
C THR A 635 -14.41 5.99 -1.90
N ALA A 636 -13.43 6.43 -1.11
CA ALA A 636 -12.15 6.82 -1.69
C ALA A 636 -11.26 5.66 -2.19
N SER A 637 -11.41 4.48 -1.58
CA SER A 637 -10.78 3.23 -2.03
C SER A 637 -11.76 2.30 -2.78
N GLU A 638 -13.05 2.65 -2.93
CA GLU A 638 -14.10 1.66 -3.17
C GLU A 638 -15.11 1.88 -4.31
N SER A 639 -15.33 3.06 -4.89
CA SER A 639 -16.47 3.20 -5.82
C SER A 639 -16.15 2.79 -7.27
N SER A 640 -16.77 1.69 -7.73
CA SER A 640 -17.11 1.45 -9.14
C SER A 640 -18.58 1.04 -9.32
N SER A 641 -19.47 1.45 -8.41
CA SER A 641 -20.91 1.20 -8.56
C SER A 641 -21.73 2.42 -8.18
N ASP A 642 -22.75 2.63 -8.99
CA ASP A 642 -23.65 3.78 -9.07
C ASP A 642 -24.53 3.96 -7.83
N ASN A 643 -24.58 5.19 -7.34
CA ASN A 643 -25.81 5.90 -7.00
C ASN A 643 -25.44 7.31 -6.54
N GLU A 644 -25.82 8.30 -7.35
CA GLU A 644 -25.81 9.71 -6.99
C GLU A 644 -27.04 10.00 -6.13
N THR A 645 -26.82 10.54 -4.94
CA THR A 645 -27.86 11.33 -4.26
C THR A 645 -27.15 12.50 -3.61
N GLU A 646 -27.48 13.71 -4.07
CA GLU A 646 -27.02 14.95 -3.47
C GLU A 646 -27.43 14.99 -1.98
N PRO A 647 -26.53 15.33 -1.04
CA PRO A 647 -26.94 15.60 0.31
C PRO A 647 -27.69 16.94 0.36
N GLN A 648 -29.01 16.89 0.52
CA GLN A 648 -29.77 18.03 1.01
C GLN A 648 -29.29 18.36 2.43
N VAL A 649 -28.59 19.48 2.57
CA VAL A 649 -28.19 20.04 3.87
C VAL A 649 -29.44 20.62 4.54
N MET A 650 -30.01 19.89 5.50
CA MET A 650 -30.93 20.49 6.47
C MET A 650 -30.13 21.45 7.37
N LYS A 651 -30.31 22.75 7.16
CA LYS A 651 -29.84 23.81 8.05
C LYS A 651 -30.78 23.93 9.25
N ASP A 652 -30.51 23.18 10.31
CA ASP A 652 -30.92 23.60 11.65
C ASP A 652 -29.68 24.07 12.40
N VAL A 653 -29.37 25.36 12.25
CA VAL A 653 -28.28 26.05 12.96
C VAL A 653 -28.73 26.28 14.41
N LEU A 654 -28.25 25.47 15.34
CA LEU A 654 -28.25 25.83 16.75
C LEU A 654 -27.13 26.85 16.99
N ASP A 655 -27.46 28.00 17.58
CA ASP A 655 -26.57 29.12 17.87
C ASP A 655 -25.28 28.69 18.61
N ASP A 656 -24.11 28.87 17.97
CA ASP A 656 -22.78 28.51 18.48
C ASP A 656 -22.49 29.15 19.86
N ASN A 657 -23.05 30.34 20.12
CA ASN A 657 -22.92 31.01 21.41
C ASN A 657 -23.65 30.28 22.54
N LYS A 658 -24.74 29.57 22.21
CA LYS A 658 -25.52 28.75 23.15
C LYS A 658 -24.76 27.47 23.53
N ILE A 659 -23.94 26.92 22.62
CA ILE A 659 -23.07 25.77 22.91
C ILE A 659 -21.96 26.19 23.87
N LEU A 660 -21.23 27.27 23.57
CA LEU A 660 -20.21 27.82 24.46
C LEU A 660 -20.79 28.21 25.82
N GLY A 661 -21.97 28.83 25.86
CA GLY A 661 -22.67 29.19 27.11
C GLY A 661 -23.16 27.98 27.91
N LYS A 662 -23.59 26.89 27.28
CA LYS A 662 -23.93 25.62 27.97
C LYS A 662 -22.71 24.98 28.62
N ILE A 663 -21.56 25.03 27.96
CA ILE A 663 -20.30 24.50 28.50
C ILE A 663 -19.86 25.29 29.74
N GLU A 664 -20.01 26.62 29.69
CA GLU A 664 -19.69 27.52 30.80
C GLU A 664 -20.66 27.35 32.00
N THR A 665 -21.98 27.37 31.76
CA THR A 665 -23.02 27.31 32.81
C THR A 665 -23.15 25.95 33.51
N THR A 666 -22.84 24.85 32.81
CA THR A 666 -22.87 23.49 33.41
C THR A 666 -21.71 23.28 34.39
N ARG A 667 -20.63 24.07 34.26
CA ARG A 667 -19.46 24.06 35.14
C ARG A 667 -19.58 24.99 36.36
N GLU A 668 -20.25 26.14 36.26
CA GLU A 668 -20.53 26.99 37.45
C GLU A 668 -21.37 26.26 38.52
N ARG A 669 -22.14 25.25 38.12
CA ARG A 669 -22.95 24.41 39.04
C ARG A 669 -22.17 23.29 39.76
N LYS A 670 -20.83 23.26 39.68
CA LYS A 670 -19.98 22.20 40.29
C LYS A 670 -19.46 22.49 41.72
N SER A 671 -20.01 23.45 42.47
CA SER A 671 -19.68 23.58 43.90
C SER A 671 -20.43 22.61 44.83
N ASP A 672 -21.34 21.76 44.33
CA ASP A 672 -22.19 20.91 45.20
C ASP A 672 -22.28 19.41 44.77
N SER A 673 -21.27 18.93 44.04
CA SER A 673 -21.34 17.60 43.37
C SER A 673 -20.69 16.44 44.14
N GLU A 674 -19.94 16.69 45.21
CA GLU A 674 -19.18 15.64 45.92
C GLU A 674 -20.09 14.72 46.76
N SER A 675 -21.15 15.29 47.35
CA SER A 675 -22.20 14.62 48.12
C SER A 675 -23.08 13.71 47.23
N ARG A 676 -23.35 14.14 45.99
CA ARG A 676 -24.05 13.35 44.95
C ARG A 676 -23.17 12.23 44.36
N ARG A 677 -21.84 12.45 44.21
CA ARG A 677 -20.86 11.47 43.71
C ARG A 677 -20.69 10.29 44.68
N LYS A 678 -20.61 10.54 45.99
CA LYS A 678 -20.60 9.49 47.05
C LYS A 678 -21.91 8.70 47.10
N ARG A 679 -23.07 9.34 46.87
CA ARG A 679 -24.39 8.67 46.80
C ARG A 679 -24.55 7.81 45.54
N ARG A 680 -24.10 8.25 44.36
CA ARG A 680 -24.13 7.47 43.10
C ARG A 680 -23.19 6.26 43.14
N SER A 681 -21.97 6.43 43.68
CA SER A 681 -21.00 5.33 43.87
C SER A 681 -21.55 4.24 44.79
N ARG A 682 -22.13 4.62 45.95
CA ARG A 682 -22.79 3.68 46.88
C ARG A 682 -23.99 2.97 46.25
N ARG A 683 -24.82 3.67 45.45
CA ARG A 683 -25.98 3.09 44.75
C ARG A 683 -25.55 2.10 43.66
N ASN A 684 -24.48 2.39 42.92
CA ASN A 684 -23.91 1.50 41.89
C ASN A 684 -23.23 0.27 42.51
N ARG A 685 -22.52 0.42 43.64
CA ARG A 685 -21.95 -0.72 44.40
C ARG A 685 -23.04 -1.65 44.95
N LYS A 686 -24.15 -1.09 45.48
CA LYS A 686 -25.34 -1.88 45.90
C LYS A 686 -26.03 -2.57 44.71
N LYS A 687 -26.20 -1.91 43.56
CA LYS A 687 -26.74 -2.54 42.33
C LYS A 687 -25.84 -3.65 41.78
N ARG A 688 -24.50 -3.46 41.78
CA ARG A 688 -23.51 -4.46 41.35
C ARG A 688 -23.52 -5.69 42.27
N ASN A 689 -23.62 -5.50 43.58
CA ASN A 689 -23.71 -6.60 44.55
C ASN A 689 -25.06 -7.33 44.47
N ARG A 690 -26.18 -6.62 44.24
CA ARG A 690 -27.49 -7.25 43.96
C ARG A 690 -27.48 -8.06 42.64
N ARG A 691 -26.83 -7.56 41.58
CA ARG A 691 -26.67 -8.30 40.30
C ARG A 691 -25.74 -9.52 40.44
N LYS A 692 -24.66 -9.43 41.23
CA LYS A 692 -23.79 -10.59 41.55
C LYS A 692 -24.52 -11.63 42.40
N ARG A 693 -25.35 -11.23 43.38
CA ARG A 693 -26.20 -12.15 44.17
C ARG A 693 -27.30 -12.80 43.31
N ARG A 694 -27.94 -12.05 42.39
CA ARG A 694 -28.90 -12.60 41.41
C ARG A 694 -28.25 -13.57 40.41
N ARG A 695 -27.03 -13.28 39.93
CA ARG A 695 -26.26 -14.21 39.07
C ARG A 695 -25.80 -15.48 39.80
N ARG A 696 -25.44 -15.39 41.09
CA ARG A 696 -25.13 -16.56 41.93
C ARG A 696 -26.38 -17.41 42.24
N ARG A 697 -27.55 -16.79 42.44
CA ARG A 697 -28.83 -17.50 42.57
C ARG A 697 -29.27 -18.17 41.25
N ARG A 698 -29.15 -17.47 40.11
CA ARG A 698 -29.44 -18.05 38.77
C ARG A 698 -28.47 -19.18 38.37
N ARG A 699 -27.20 -19.12 38.80
CA ARG A 699 -26.22 -20.22 38.59
C ARG A 699 -26.46 -21.45 39.48
N ARG A 700 -27.24 -21.34 40.56
CA ARG A 700 -27.67 -22.49 41.37
C ARG A 700 -28.99 -23.10 40.87
N GLN A 701 -29.75 -22.37 40.06
CA GLN A 701 -31.05 -22.79 39.54
C GLN A 701 -31.02 -23.31 38.10
N TYR A 702 -29.87 -23.21 37.42
CA TYR A 702 -29.57 -23.85 36.14
C TYR A 702 -28.47 -24.89 36.35
N ARG A 703 -28.84 -25.99 36.98
CA ARG A 703 -28.03 -27.21 37.01
C ARG A 703 -28.95 -28.43 36.89
N PHE A 704 -29.91 -28.37 35.97
CA PHE A 704 -30.65 -29.53 35.44
C PHE A 704 -31.36 -29.09 34.15
N SER A 705 -31.37 -29.95 33.15
CA SER A 705 -31.98 -29.80 31.81
C SER A 705 -31.24 -28.88 30.83
N TRP A 706 -30.48 -29.49 29.92
CA TRP A 706 -30.76 -29.55 28.47
C TRP A 706 -29.64 -30.36 27.79
N GLN A 707 -29.95 -31.61 27.46
CA GLN A 707 -29.20 -32.46 26.53
C GLN A 707 -29.90 -32.42 25.15
N ASN A 708 -29.09 -32.33 24.08
CA ASN A 708 -29.32 -32.72 22.68
C ASN A 708 -30.27 -31.91 21.77
N PRO A 709 -30.20 -32.01 20.41
CA PRO A 709 -29.06 -32.35 19.51
C PRO A 709 -29.08 -31.59 18.14
N ILE A 710 -28.01 -30.89 17.72
CA ILE A 710 -27.75 -30.64 16.28
C ILE A 710 -26.24 -30.77 16.01
N LYS A 711 -25.82 -32.02 15.78
CA LYS A 711 -24.57 -32.40 15.13
C LYS A 711 -24.88 -33.58 14.23
N LYS A 712 -25.39 -33.32 13.01
CA LYS A 712 -25.56 -34.37 12.00
C LYS A 712 -25.78 -33.87 10.57
N VAL A 713 -24.98 -32.92 10.09
CA VAL A 713 -24.59 -32.80 8.67
C VAL A 713 -23.15 -32.25 8.67
N TRP A 714 -22.25 -32.83 7.85
CA TRP A 714 -20.78 -32.63 7.81
C TRP A 714 -19.93 -33.43 8.80
N ARG A 715 -20.35 -34.66 9.14
CA ARG A 715 -19.42 -35.65 9.72
C ARG A 715 -19.70 -37.08 9.22
N ARG A 716 -19.31 -37.34 7.97
CA ARG A 716 -19.08 -38.62 7.26
C ARG A 716 -18.52 -38.16 5.90
N LYS A 717 -17.25 -38.27 5.53
CA LYS A 717 -16.23 -39.33 5.68
C LYS A 717 -14.92 -38.75 6.24
N ARG A 718 -14.47 -39.28 7.38
CA ARG A 718 -13.04 -39.36 7.73
C ARG A 718 -12.81 -40.83 8.05
N SER A 719 -12.68 -41.64 7.01
CA SER A 719 -11.95 -42.89 7.13
C SER A 719 -10.48 -42.52 7.21
N LYS A 720 -9.78 -43.15 8.17
CA LYS A 720 -8.33 -43.20 8.20
C LYS A 720 -7.89 -43.98 6.96
N GLU A 721 -7.63 -43.27 5.88
CA GLU A 721 -6.65 -43.72 4.91
C GLU A 721 -5.39 -42.94 5.22
N SER A 722 -4.36 -43.70 5.61
CA SER A 722 -2.97 -43.29 5.45
C SER A 722 -2.85 -42.72 4.03
N TYR A 723 -2.78 -41.39 3.91
CA TYR A 723 -2.44 -40.79 2.63
C TYR A 723 -1.07 -41.36 2.26
N PRO A 724 -0.94 -42.07 1.12
CA PRO A 724 0.38 -42.36 0.61
C PRO A 724 1.10 -41.03 0.50
N GLY A 725 2.36 -41.00 0.95
CA GLY A 725 3.16 -39.79 1.04
C GLY A 725 2.97 -38.93 -0.20
N ILE A 726 2.92 -37.61 0.01
CA ILE A 726 2.95 -36.63 -1.07
C ILE A 726 4.13 -37.02 -1.97
N VAL A 727 3.84 -37.75 -3.04
CA VAL A 727 4.74 -37.85 -4.17
C VAL A 727 4.58 -36.49 -4.80
N ASP A 728 5.47 -35.60 -4.40
CA ASP A 728 5.70 -34.35 -5.11
C ASP A 728 6.06 -34.76 -6.53
N SER A 729 5.10 -34.69 -7.45
CA SER A 729 5.29 -35.01 -8.87
C SER A 729 6.34 -34.11 -9.53
N TYR A 730 6.82 -33.09 -8.79
CA TYR A 730 7.87 -32.17 -9.17
C TYR A 730 9.13 -32.28 -8.29
N ALA A 731 9.17 -33.21 -7.32
CA ALA A 731 10.41 -33.54 -6.62
C ALA A 731 11.39 -34.14 -7.62
N GLY A 732 12.43 -33.37 -7.95
CA GLY A 732 13.44 -33.75 -8.95
C GLY A 732 13.24 -33.15 -10.34
N VAL A 733 12.12 -32.46 -10.63
CA VAL A 733 11.90 -31.76 -11.91
C VAL A 733 12.21 -30.27 -11.73
N SER A 734 13.49 -29.96 -11.61
CA SER A 734 13.98 -28.59 -11.51
C SER A 734 15.16 -28.40 -12.45
N SER A 735 15.19 -27.29 -13.17
CA SER A 735 16.45 -26.82 -13.76
C SER A 735 17.17 -26.03 -12.68
N ASN A 736 18.17 -26.64 -12.04
CA ASN A 736 18.94 -26.04 -10.94
C ASN A 736 18.08 -25.55 -9.75
N GLY A 737 17.09 -26.32 -9.30
CA GLY A 737 16.25 -25.96 -8.14
C GLY A 737 15.11 -24.97 -8.44
N ILE A 738 15.03 -24.44 -9.67
CA ILE A 738 13.87 -23.68 -10.15
C ILE A 738 12.78 -24.66 -10.56
N PRO A 739 11.56 -24.62 -9.97
CA PRO A 739 10.49 -25.51 -10.38
C PRO A 739 10.21 -25.35 -11.87
N HIS A 740 10.21 -26.47 -12.61
CA HIS A 740 9.71 -26.45 -13.99
C HIS A 740 8.24 -25.98 -13.96
N PHE A 741 8.03 -24.82 -14.58
CA PHE A 741 6.75 -24.23 -14.93
C PHE A 741 5.84 -23.74 -13.77
N VAL A 742 5.85 -22.42 -13.59
CA VAL A 742 4.76 -21.64 -12.98
C VAL A 742 3.43 -21.90 -13.70
N GLU A 743 3.47 -22.29 -14.98
CA GLU A 743 2.33 -22.61 -15.86
C GLU A 743 1.48 -23.75 -15.32
N ASP A 744 2.10 -24.90 -15.09
CA ASP A 744 1.42 -26.10 -14.61
C ASP A 744 0.99 -25.93 -13.16
N ARG A 745 1.77 -25.23 -12.33
CA ARG A 745 1.38 -24.95 -10.94
C ARG A 745 0.20 -23.99 -10.81
N VAL A 746 0.16 -22.92 -11.61
CA VAL A 746 -0.98 -22.00 -11.67
C VAL A 746 -2.19 -22.71 -12.25
N ALA A 747 -2.03 -23.46 -13.34
CA ALA A 747 -3.11 -24.23 -13.96
C ALA A 747 -3.62 -25.35 -13.04
N GLU A 748 -2.76 -26.06 -12.32
CA GLU A 748 -3.09 -27.12 -11.36
C GLU A 748 -3.82 -26.55 -10.15
N ARG A 749 -3.36 -25.42 -9.60
CA ARG A 749 -4.09 -24.72 -8.52
C ARG A 749 -5.45 -24.22 -8.99
N MET A 750 -5.56 -23.70 -10.22
CA MET A 750 -6.84 -23.32 -10.84
C MET A 750 -7.75 -24.55 -11.05
N ALA A 751 -7.20 -25.69 -11.47
CA ALA A 751 -7.92 -26.92 -11.73
C ALA A 751 -8.45 -27.59 -10.45
N LYS A 752 -7.63 -27.66 -9.39
CA LYS A 752 -8.04 -28.18 -8.07
C LYS A 752 -9.22 -27.41 -7.47
N MET A 753 -9.44 -26.16 -7.88
CA MET A 753 -10.53 -25.31 -7.40
C MET A 753 -11.80 -25.38 -8.26
N GLY A 754 -11.84 -26.20 -9.31
CA GLY A 754 -13.00 -26.32 -10.20
C GLY A 754 -13.23 -25.10 -11.11
N LEU A 755 -12.24 -24.21 -11.23
CA LEU A 755 -12.33 -22.97 -12.01
C LEU A 755 -11.97 -23.16 -13.50
N CYS A 756 -11.57 -24.36 -13.91
CA CYS A 756 -11.22 -24.67 -15.31
C CYS A 756 -12.41 -24.63 -16.30
N ASN A 757 -13.65 -24.61 -15.81
CA ASN A 757 -14.85 -24.60 -16.67
C ASN A 757 -15.46 -23.20 -16.88
N ASP A 758 -14.94 -22.16 -16.22
CA ASP A 758 -15.46 -20.81 -16.39
C ASP A 758 -14.77 -20.14 -17.60
N THR A 759 -15.50 -20.00 -18.69
CA THR A 759 -15.06 -19.37 -19.95
C THR A 759 -14.58 -17.92 -19.74
N ALA A 760 -14.87 -17.31 -18.59
CA ALA A 760 -14.39 -16.01 -18.14
C ALA A 760 -12.87 -15.93 -17.88
N LEU A 761 -12.18 -17.06 -17.70
CA LEU A 761 -10.73 -17.12 -17.43
C LEU A 761 -9.87 -17.27 -18.69
N ARG A 762 -10.46 -17.28 -19.89
CA ARG A 762 -9.69 -17.09 -21.13
C ARG A 762 -9.42 -15.60 -21.28
N PRO A 763 -8.18 -15.10 -21.10
CA PRO A 763 -7.89 -13.73 -21.47
C PRO A 763 -8.23 -13.52 -22.94
N ALA A 764 -8.70 -12.33 -23.31
CA ALA A 764 -8.91 -11.94 -24.72
C ALA A 764 -7.64 -12.14 -25.59
N SER A 765 -6.49 -12.39 -24.97
CA SER A 765 -5.21 -12.71 -25.61
C SER A 765 -5.02 -14.17 -26.05
N LEU A 766 -5.81 -15.15 -25.57
CA LEU A 766 -5.67 -16.55 -26.04
C LEU A 766 -6.14 -16.72 -27.50
N VAL A 767 -7.05 -15.86 -27.96
CA VAL A 767 -7.47 -15.78 -29.38
C VAL A 767 -6.32 -15.29 -30.29
N ASN A 768 -5.28 -14.63 -29.74
CA ASN A 768 -4.20 -14.01 -30.50
C ASN A 768 -2.87 -14.78 -30.46
N LYS A 769 -2.84 -16.03 -29.98
CA LYS A 769 -1.63 -16.88 -29.95
C LYS A 769 -1.01 -17.06 -31.35
N ALA A 770 -1.83 -17.05 -32.40
CA ALA A 770 -1.40 -17.10 -33.80
C ALA A 770 -0.68 -15.81 -34.26
N ARG A 771 -1.19 -14.63 -33.87
CA ARG A 771 -0.58 -13.33 -34.22
C ARG A 771 0.79 -13.13 -33.56
N ARG A 772 0.95 -13.54 -32.30
CA ARG A 772 2.26 -13.49 -31.60
C ARG A 772 3.34 -14.35 -32.28
N LYS A 773 2.97 -15.53 -32.81
CA LYS A 773 3.91 -16.38 -33.57
C LYS A 773 4.30 -15.76 -34.92
N GLN A 774 3.39 -15.03 -35.56
CA GLN A 774 3.60 -14.42 -36.88
C GLN A 774 4.51 -13.20 -36.81
N SER A 775 4.32 -12.29 -35.83
CA SER A 775 5.20 -11.14 -35.63
C SER A 775 6.64 -11.53 -35.28
N PHE A 776 6.82 -12.64 -34.56
CA PHE A 776 8.14 -13.16 -34.17
C PHE A 776 8.89 -13.82 -35.34
N ARG A 777 8.18 -14.56 -36.22
CA ARG A 777 8.76 -15.12 -37.46
C ARG A 777 9.22 -14.04 -38.45
N LEU A 778 8.57 -12.88 -38.46
CA LEU A 778 8.98 -11.72 -39.26
C LEU A 778 10.21 -11.00 -38.69
N ALA A 779 10.41 -11.01 -37.37
CA ALA A 779 11.59 -10.40 -36.74
C ALA A 779 12.88 -11.24 -36.86
N LEU A 780 12.76 -12.56 -37.04
CA LEU A 780 13.91 -13.47 -37.19
C LEU A 780 14.47 -13.59 -38.61
N LYS A 781 13.83 -12.97 -39.61
CA LYS A 781 14.37 -12.88 -40.98
C LYS A 781 15.23 -11.63 -41.13
N LEU A 782 16.43 -11.66 -40.53
CA LEU A 782 17.52 -10.77 -40.94
C LEU A 782 18.17 -11.35 -42.21
N PRO A 783 18.43 -10.57 -43.27
CA PRO A 783 19.35 -11.00 -44.31
C PRO A 783 20.77 -10.94 -43.73
N GLN A 784 21.40 -12.10 -43.59
CA GLN A 784 22.86 -12.20 -43.46
C GLN A 784 23.47 -11.61 -44.74
N ARG A 785 23.91 -10.35 -44.71
CA ARG A 785 24.81 -9.82 -45.74
C ARG A 785 26.21 -10.38 -45.44
N SER A 786 26.66 -11.28 -46.30
CA SER A 786 28.04 -11.77 -46.36
C SER A 786 29.01 -10.60 -46.61
N PRO A 787 30.18 -10.56 -45.96
CA PRO A 787 31.21 -9.57 -46.28
C PRO A 787 31.94 -9.99 -47.56
N SER A 788 31.88 -9.15 -48.59
CA SER A 788 32.72 -9.27 -49.78
C SER A 788 34.18 -9.03 -49.41
N LEU A 789 35.02 -10.04 -49.62
CA LEU A 789 36.47 -9.94 -49.53
C LEU A 789 37.00 -8.95 -50.58
N PHE A 790 37.82 -8.01 -50.11
CA PHE A 790 38.82 -7.31 -50.94
C PHE A 790 39.78 -8.35 -51.52
N GLY A 791 39.83 -8.45 -52.85
CA GLY A 791 40.83 -9.23 -53.58
C GLY A 791 41.70 -8.27 -54.40
N LEU A 792 42.98 -8.24 -54.06
CA LEU A 792 44.05 -7.53 -54.75
C LEU A 792 44.26 -8.06 -56.17
N ASP A 793 44.36 -7.13 -57.12
CA ASP A 793 44.93 -7.37 -58.45
C ASP A 793 46.44 -7.67 -58.34
N VAL A 794 46.85 -8.86 -58.80
CA VAL A 794 48.21 -9.10 -59.28
C VAL A 794 48.12 -9.90 -60.57
N ALA A 795 48.72 -9.32 -61.59
CA ALA A 795 48.79 -9.79 -62.96
C ALA A 795 49.67 -11.04 -63.17
N GLN A 796 49.33 -11.81 -64.21
CA GLN A 796 50.18 -12.36 -65.28
C GLN A 796 49.90 -13.84 -65.59
N GLY A 797 49.64 -14.14 -66.86
CA GLY A 797 50.01 -15.41 -67.49
C GLY A 797 49.08 -15.93 -68.60
N HIS A 798 49.66 -16.08 -69.80
CA HIS A 798 49.18 -16.74 -71.04
C HIS A 798 48.42 -15.84 -72.04
N VAL A 799 49.03 -15.34 -73.13
CA VAL A 799 49.71 -15.95 -74.30
C VAL A 799 48.78 -16.77 -75.19
N SER A 800 48.69 -16.31 -76.46
CA SER A 800 48.14 -16.92 -77.69
C SER A 800 46.63 -17.20 -77.68
N SER A 801 45.83 -16.75 -78.64
CA SER A 801 46.03 -16.32 -80.04
C SER A 801 44.89 -15.40 -80.46
#